data_AF-A0AAW0KYR8-F1
#
_entry.id   AF-A0AAW0KYR8-F1
#
_cell.length_a   1.000
_cell.length_b   1.000
_cell.length_c   1.000
_cell.angle_alpha   90.00
_cell.angle_beta   90.00
_cell.angle_gamma   90.00
#
_symmetry.space_group_name_H-M   'P 1'
#
loop_
_entity.id
_entity.type
_entity.pdbx_description
1 polymer ?
#
loop_
_entity_poly.entity_id
_entity_poly.type
_entity_poly.pdbx_seq_one_letter_code
_entity_poly.pdbx_strand_id
1 'polypeptide(L)'
;CDRAHQPEWEAGAGSYLAPIKNRSRNPSRRGPPSGPFGQVLDPRSKLVQRWNRAFLLARGMALAVDPLFFYALSIGRGGAPCLYMDGGLAAIVTVLRTCVDAVHLCHLWLQFRVAYVSRESLVVGCGKLVWDARAIASHYVRSLKGFWFDAFVILPVPQAVFWLVVPRLIREEQIKVIMTTLLLIFLFQYLPKVYHSIYLMRRMQKVTGYIFGTIWWGFGLNLIAYFIASHVAGGCWYVLAIQRVASCLQQQCERSDKCNLSLSCSEEVCYQFLVPTGTAGNPCGGNSTTTVRKPLCLDVNGPFHYGIYQWALPVISSNSVSVKILYPIFWGLMTLSTFGNDLEPTSHWLEVIFSIFIVLSGLMLFTLLIGNIQVFLHAVMAKKRKMQLRCRDMEWWMRRRQLPSRLRQRVRHFERQRWAIMGGEDEMEMIKDLPEGLRRDIKRYLCLDLVKKVPLFHNLDDLILDNICDRVKPLVFSKDEKIIREGDPVLRIMFIVRGRVKRSQSLSKGMVATSILEPGGFLGDELLSWCLRRPFMDRLPASSATFSCIESTEAFGLDSAHLRYITDHFRYKFGNERLKRTARYYSSNWRTWAAVIIQLGWRRYRMRTRGPMMPCATENGSSERKLLQYAAMFMSIRPHDHLE
;
A
#
# COMPACT_ATOMS: atom_id res chain seq x y z
N CYS A 1 -10.75 4.85 -9.30
CA CYS A 1 -11.82 5.48 -10.07
C CYS A 1 -11.19 6.29 -11.20
N ASP A 2 -11.37 5.80 -12.43
CA ASP A 2 -11.02 6.53 -13.64
C ASP A 2 -11.86 7.80 -13.80
N ARG A 3 -11.30 8.79 -14.48
CA ARG A 3 -11.92 10.09 -14.80
C ARG A 3 -12.94 9.95 -15.94
N ALA A 4 -13.96 9.11 -15.76
CA ALA A 4 -15.06 9.02 -16.70
C ALA A 4 -16.25 9.83 -16.18
N HIS A 5 -16.41 11.02 -16.75
CA HIS A 5 -17.60 11.90 -16.76
C HIS A 5 -17.85 12.78 -15.51
N GLN A 6 -18.02 14.09 -15.77
CA GLN A 6 -18.67 15.01 -14.85
C GLN A 6 -20.15 14.64 -14.74
N PRO A 7 -20.78 14.75 -13.55
CA PRO A 7 -22.21 14.47 -13.42
C PRO A 7 -23.04 15.46 -14.27
N GLU A 8 -23.96 14.95 -15.09
CA GLU A 8 -24.87 15.74 -15.97
C GLU A 8 -26.11 16.30 -15.23
N TRP A 9 -26.16 16.13 -13.90
CA TRP A 9 -27.34 16.43 -13.09
C TRP A 9 -26.95 17.18 -11.81
N GLU A 10 -27.67 18.26 -11.49
CA GLU A 10 -27.59 18.95 -10.20
C GLU A 10 -28.87 18.65 -9.39
N ALA A 11 -28.72 18.30 -8.11
CA ALA A 11 -29.85 18.12 -7.21
C ALA A 11 -30.34 19.47 -6.69
N GLY A 12 -31.60 19.82 -6.96
CA GLY A 12 -32.28 20.97 -6.35
C GLY A 12 -32.80 20.63 -4.96
N ALA A 13 -33.00 21.64 -4.12
CA ALA A 13 -33.71 21.47 -2.86
C ALA A 13 -35.19 21.16 -3.18
N GLY A 14 -35.61 19.94 -2.88
CA GLY A 14 -36.88 19.36 -3.32
C GLY A 14 -36.62 18.31 -4.41
N SER A 15 -37.25 17.15 -4.29
CA SER A 15 -36.99 15.87 -4.94
C SER A 15 -37.08 15.83 -6.48
N TYR A 16 -36.41 16.74 -7.19
CA TYR A 16 -36.34 16.78 -8.65
C TYR A 16 -34.89 16.84 -9.12
N LEU A 17 -34.52 15.90 -10.01
CA LEU A 17 -33.29 15.94 -10.78
C LEU A 17 -33.56 16.78 -12.04
N ALA A 18 -32.96 17.97 -12.13
CA ALA A 18 -33.03 18.78 -13.33
C ALA A 18 -31.78 18.52 -14.20
N PRO A 19 -31.94 18.30 -15.52
CA PRO A 19 -30.79 18.21 -16.42
C PRO A 19 -30.07 19.55 -16.43
N ILE A 20 -28.73 19.54 -16.40
CA ILE A 20 -27.93 20.75 -16.55
C ILE A 20 -28.24 21.33 -17.95
N LYS A 21 -29.16 22.30 -18.03
CA LYS A 21 -29.40 23.05 -19.27
C LYS A 21 -28.07 23.65 -19.67
N ASN A 22 -27.62 23.32 -20.89
CA ASN A 22 -26.49 23.95 -21.56
C ASN A 22 -26.74 25.47 -21.56
N ARG A 23 -26.22 26.17 -20.54
CA ARG A 23 -26.05 27.61 -20.61
C ARG A 23 -25.06 27.79 -21.75
N SER A 24 -25.54 28.33 -22.88
CA SER A 24 -24.70 28.83 -23.95
C SER A 24 -23.86 29.98 -23.40
N ARG A 25 -22.80 29.64 -22.68
CA ARG A 25 -21.70 30.51 -22.37
C ARG A 25 -20.53 29.90 -23.08
N ASN A 26 -20.14 30.54 -24.18
CA ASN A 26 -18.83 30.41 -24.78
C ASN A 26 -17.80 30.08 -23.69
N PRO A 27 -17.00 29.01 -23.82
CA PRO A 27 -15.85 28.81 -22.97
C PRO A 27 -14.81 29.85 -23.40
N SER A 28 -15.06 31.13 -23.07
CA SER A 28 -13.97 32.07 -22.91
C SER A 28 -13.02 31.36 -21.95
N ARG A 29 -11.81 31.04 -22.42
CA ARG A 29 -10.67 30.61 -21.63
C ARG A 29 -10.45 31.66 -20.52
N ARG A 30 -11.28 31.64 -19.48
CA ARG A 30 -11.00 32.37 -18.24
C ARG A 30 -9.88 31.58 -17.63
N GLY A 31 -8.69 32.16 -17.67
CA GLY A 31 -7.57 31.67 -16.89
C GLY A 31 -8.04 31.38 -15.46
N PRO A 32 -7.42 30.41 -14.78
CA PRO A 32 -7.73 30.08 -13.40
C PRO A 32 -7.79 31.36 -12.57
N PRO A 33 -8.82 31.54 -11.72
CA PRO A 33 -9.08 32.80 -11.03
C PRO A 33 -7.80 33.27 -10.33
N SER A 34 -7.36 34.48 -10.67
CA SER A 34 -6.19 35.12 -10.10
C SER A 34 -6.63 36.12 -9.05
N GLY A 35 -5.94 36.10 -7.92
CA GLY A 35 -6.15 37.04 -6.82
C GLY A 35 -4.87 37.79 -6.47
N PRO A 36 -4.88 38.58 -5.39
CA PRO A 36 -3.71 39.34 -4.94
C PRO A 36 -2.51 38.45 -4.56
N PHE A 37 -2.76 37.17 -4.24
CA PHE A 37 -1.73 36.18 -3.91
C PHE A 37 -1.36 35.28 -5.11
N GLY A 38 -1.84 35.61 -6.32
CA GLY A 38 -1.62 34.84 -7.54
C GLY A 38 -2.76 33.88 -7.89
N GLN A 39 -2.44 32.90 -8.74
CA GLN A 39 -3.41 31.92 -9.25
C GLN A 39 -3.88 30.95 -8.16
N VAL A 40 -5.20 30.72 -8.07
CA VAL A 40 -5.80 29.74 -7.15
C VAL A 40 -5.48 28.30 -7.57
N LEU A 41 -5.12 27.47 -6.60
CA LEU A 41 -4.67 26.09 -6.76
C LEU A 41 -5.74 25.09 -6.32
N ASP A 42 -5.89 24.01 -7.09
CA ASP A 42 -6.75 22.87 -6.71
C ASP A 42 -6.07 22.06 -5.58
N PRO A 43 -6.70 21.90 -4.40
CA PRO A 43 -6.17 21.05 -3.33
C PRO A 43 -6.01 19.58 -3.75
N ARG A 44 -6.72 19.12 -4.78
CA ARG A 44 -6.62 17.76 -5.32
C ARG A 44 -5.51 17.58 -6.34
N SER A 45 -4.81 18.66 -6.73
CA SER A 45 -3.71 18.56 -7.68
C SER A 45 -2.54 17.75 -7.09
N LYS A 46 -1.88 16.93 -7.92
CA LYS A 46 -0.69 16.14 -7.52
C LYS A 46 0.43 17.05 -6.99
N LEU A 47 0.53 18.28 -7.51
CA LEU A 47 1.50 19.27 -7.08
C LEU A 47 1.23 19.69 -5.62
N VAL A 48 0.01 20.11 -5.28
CA VAL A 48 -0.35 20.51 -3.90
C VAL A 48 -0.20 19.34 -2.94
N GLN A 49 -0.58 18.12 -3.35
CA GLN A 49 -0.37 16.92 -2.53
C GLN A 49 1.12 16.65 -2.23
N ARG A 50 2.00 16.83 -3.23
CA ARG A 50 3.46 16.69 -3.06
C ARG A 50 4.02 17.77 -2.14
N TRP A 51 3.55 19.02 -2.28
CA TRP A 51 3.92 20.12 -1.39
C TRP A 51 3.47 19.85 0.05
N ASN A 52 2.24 19.43 0.28
CA ASN A 52 1.74 19.10 1.63
C ASN A 52 2.58 18.02 2.32
N ARG A 53 3.06 17.03 1.55
CA ARG A 53 4.00 16.01 2.02
C ARG A 53 5.38 16.59 2.37
N ALA A 54 5.94 17.44 1.51
CA ALA A 54 7.21 18.12 1.76
C ALA A 54 7.12 19.03 3.00
N PHE A 55 6.01 19.75 3.17
CA PHE A 55 5.79 20.60 4.34
C PHE A 55 5.65 19.80 5.63
N LEU A 56 5.02 18.61 5.60
CA LEU A 56 5.00 17.72 6.77
C LEU A 56 6.43 17.28 7.16
N LEU A 57 7.27 16.93 6.18
CA LEU A 57 8.67 16.57 6.45
C LEU A 57 9.48 17.75 6.98
N ALA A 58 9.29 18.94 6.41
CA ALA A 58 9.93 20.17 6.89
C ALA A 58 9.53 20.48 8.35
N ARG A 59 8.25 20.26 8.71
CA ARG A 59 7.77 20.39 10.10
C ARG A 59 8.41 19.38 11.04
N GLY A 60 8.55 18.12 10.60
CA GLY A 60 9.29 17.10 11.35
C GLY A 60 10.76 17.49 11.55
N MET A 61 11.40 18.05 10.52
CA MET A 61 12.76 18.58 10.61
C MET A 61 12.84 19.75 11.60
N ALA A 62 11.86 20.67 11.63
CA ALA A 62 11.81 21.75 12.63
C ALA A 62 11.84 21.20 14.07
N LEU A 63 11.06 20.15 14.33
CA LEU A 63 11.01 19.48 15.64
C LEU A 63 12.34 18.77 15.99
N ALA A 64 13.09 18.29 15.00
CA ALA A 64 14.40 17.71 15.23
C ALA A 64 15.49 18.76 15.47
N VAL A 65 15.33 19.98 14.94
CA VAL A 65 16.32 21.06 15.05
C VAL A 65 16.18 21.84 16.36
N ASP A 66 14.95 22.06 16.85
CA ASP A 66 14.70 22.87 18.04
C ASP A 66 15.51 22.41 19.29
N PRO A 67 15.62 21.10 19.63
CA PRO A 67 16.40 20.66 20.79
C PRO A 67 17.91 20.86 20.63
N LEU A 68 18.43 21.07 19.41
CA LEU A 68 19.86 21.29 19.19
C LEU A 68 20.37 22.58 19.86
N PHE A 69 19.47 23.57 20.05
CA PHE A 69 19.79 24.79 20.78
C PHE A 69 20.25 24.51 22.21
N PHE A 70 19.75 23.45 22.85
CA PHE A 70 20.15 23.07 24.21
C PHE A 70 21.63 22.70 24.30
N TYR A 71 22.19 22.08 23.26
CA TYR A 71 23.60 21.67 23.25
C TYR A 71 24.56 22.82 22.96
N ALA A 72 24.06 24.01 22.61
CA ALA A 72 24.89 25.21 22.47
C ALA A 72 25.40 25.73 23.83
N LEU A 73 24.78 25.35 24.95
CA LEU A 73 25.29 25.66 26.29
C LEU A 73 26.29 24.61 26.74
N SER A 74 27.37 25.03 27.38
CA SER A 74 28.46 24.14 27.83
C SER A 74 29.14 24.66 29.09
N ILE A 75 29.78 23.75 29.84
CA ILE A 75 30.51 24.07 31.07
C ILE A 75 31.97 23.63 30.93
N GLY A 76 32.92 24.31 31.58
CA GLY A 76 34.26 23.75 31.83
C GLY A 76 35.38 24.28 30.93
N ARG A 77 35.50 25.60 30.81
CA ARG A 77 36.58 26.27 30.06
C ARG A 77 37.85 26.39 30.92
N GLY A 78 39.02 26.04 30.37
CA GLY A 78 40.33 26.32 30.96
C GLY A 78 40.62 25.67 32.33
N GLY A 79 39.92 24.59 32.68
CA GLY A 79 40.04 23.93 33.99
C GLY A 79 39.10 24.50 35.07
N ALA A 80 38.38 25.58 34.80
CA ALA A 80 37.38 26.16 35.69
C ALA A 80 35.94 25.80 35.26
N PRO A 81 35.04 25.48 36.21
CA PRO A 81 33.64 25.14 35.91
C PRO A 81 32.80 26.41 35.70
N CYS A 82 32.96 27.08 34.56
CA CYS A 82 32.13 28.24 34.16
C CYS A 82 31.21 27.91 32.99
N LEU A 83 30.04 28.55 32.92
CA LEU A 83 29.05 28.42 31.84
C LEU A 83 29.38 29.36 30.68
N TYR A 84 29.30 28.85 29.45
CA TYR A 84 29.39 29.65 28.22
C TYR A 84 28.46 29.11 27.12
N MET A 85 28.23 29.93 26.09
CA MET A 85 27.51 29.54 24.87
C MET A 85 28.49 29.33 23.70
N ASP A 86 28.40 28.18 23.03
CA ASP A 86 29.07 27.93 21.74
C ASP A 86 28.33 28.68 20.63
N GLY A 87 28.85 29.84 20.26
CA GLY A 87 28.33 30.70 19.19
C GLY A 87 28.41 30.06 17.81
N GLY A 88 29.35 29.14 17.57
CA GLY A 88 29.46 28.40 16.32
C GLY A 88 28.30 27.43 16.14
N LEU A 89 28.05 26.60 17.16
CA LEU A 89 26.91 25.68 17.16
C LEU A 89 25.58 26.45 17.16
N ALA A 90 25.44 27.51 17.96
CA ALA A 90 24.24 28.35 17.96
C ALA A 90 23.97 28.99 16.59
N ALA A 91 25.00 29.46 15.89
CA ALA A 91 24.86 30.01 14.54
C ALA A 91 24.41 28.95 13.52
N ILE A 92 25.02 27.76 13.52
CA ILE A 92 24.64 26.66 12.62
C ILE A 92 23.17 26.26 12.86
N VAL A 93 22.76 26.07 14.11
CA VAL A 93 21.38 25.71 14.46
C VAL A 93 20.42 26.84 14.07
N THR A 94 20.79 28.11 14.25
CA THR A 94 20.01 29.28 13.82
C THR A 94 19.81 29.30 12.30
N VAL A 95 20.86 29.04 11.51
CA VAL A 95 20.78 28.97 10.04
C VAL A 95 19.89 27.81 9.61
N LEU A 96 20.09 26.61 10.17
CA LEU A 96 19.26 25.45 9.84
C LEU A 96 17.79 25.71 10.18
N ARG A 97 17.52 26.31 11.34
CA ARG A 97 16.17 26.63 11.80
C ARG A 97 15.49 27.67 10.92
N THR A 98 16.20 28.73 10.53
CA THR A 98 15.68 29.79 9.64
C THR A 98 15.38 29.27 8.23
N CYS A 99 16.22 28.37 7.68
CA CYS A 99 15.93 27.66 6.43
C CYS A 99 14.60 26.88 6.51
N VAL A 100 14.35 26.19 7.62
CA VAL A 100 13.10 25.46 7.83
C VAL A 100 11.91 26.41 8.00
N ASP A 101 12.07 27.53 8.70
CA ASP A 101 11.04 28.59 8.81
C ASP A 101 10.67 29.17 7.44
N ALA A 102 11.63 29.39 6.54
CA ALA A 102 11.36 29.88 5.18
C ALA A 102 10.45 28.92 4.40
N VAL A 103 10.64 27.60 4.56
CA VAL A 103 9.76 26.59 3.97
C VAL A 103 8.33 26.67 4.56
N HIS A 104 8.20 26.99 5.85
CA HIS A 104 6.89 27.14 6.50
C HIS A 104 6.18 28.44 6.09
N LEU A 105 6.94 29.53 5.89
CA LEU A 105 6.42 30.76 5.31
C LEU A 105 5.89 30.53 3.89
N CYS A 106 6.59 29.72 3.09
CA CYS A 106 6.11 29.30 1.77
C CYS A 106 4.79 28.49 1.88
N HIS A 107 4.63 27.62 2.88
CA HIS A 107 3.37 26.94 3.14
C HIS A 107 2.24 27.92 3.51
N LEU A 108 2.50 28.87 4.40
CA LEU A 108 1.52 29.89 4.80
C LEU A 108 1.08 30.71 3.59
N TRP A 109 2.03 31.12 2.73
CA TRP A 109 1.73 31.78 1.45
C TRP A 109 0.88 30.90 0.52
N LEU A 110 1.18 29.60 0.42
CA LEU A 110 0.41 28.66 -0.39
C LEU A 110 -1.05 28.54 0.10
N GLN A 111 -1.29 28.56 1.41
CA GLN A 111 -2.65 28.45 1.98
C GLN A 111 -3.58 29.60 1.53
N PHE A 112 -3.04 30.80 1.26
CA PHE A 112 -3.82 31.89 0.67
C PHE A 112 -4.26 31.63 -0.78
N ARG A 113 -3.67 30.64 -1.44
CA ARG A 113 -3.93 30.28 -2.84
C ARG A 113 -4.68 28.97 -2.99
N VAL A 114 -4.87 28.17 -1.95
CA VAL A 114 -5.51 26.85 -2.06
C VAL A 114 -7.02 26.98 -1.86
N ALA A 115 -7.80 26.47 -2.83
CA ALA A 115 -9.26 26.42 -2.71
C ALA A 115 -9.68 25.54 -1.52
N TYR A 116 -10.73 25.95 -0.79
CA TYR A 116 -11.27 25.21 0.34
C TYR A 116 -12.67 24.66 0.04
N VAL A 117 -13.09 23.64 0.81
CA VAL A 117 -14.43 23.05 0.71
C VAL A 117 -15.36 23.77 1.67
N SER A 118 -16.47 24.32 1.16
CA SER A 118 -17.45 25.05 1.99
C SER A 118 -18.20 24.12 2.96
N ARG A 119 -18.32 24.51 4.22
CA ARG A 119 -19.04 23.72 5.24
C ARG A 119 -20.53 23.58 4.95
N GLU A 120 -21.18 24.63 4.45
CA GLU A 120 -22.60 24.62 4.10
C GLU A 120 -22.91 23.57 3.02
N SER A 121 -22.00 23.39 2.07
CA SER A 121 -22.14 22.38 1.02
C SER A 121 -21.94 20.93 1.50
N LEU A 122 -21.24 20.73 2.63
CA LEU A 122 -21.07 19.40 3.23
C LEU A 122 -22.38 18.87 3.83
N VAL A 123 -23.28 19.76 4.28
CA VAL A 123 -24.60 19.39 4.83
C VAL A 123 -25.50 18.80 3.73
N VAL A 124 -25.32 19.22 2.48
CA VAL A 124 -26.04 18.72 1.30
C VAL A 124 -25.31 17.53 0.63
N GLY A 125 -24.28 16.99 1.29
CA GLY A 125 -23.52 15.82 0.80
C GLY A 125 -22.57 16.10 -0.37
N CYS A 126 -22.55 17.32 -0.91
CA CYS A 126 -21.71 17.69 -2.04
C CYS A 126 -20.72 18.80 -1.64
N GLY A 127 -19.49 18.43 -1.29
CA GLY A 127 -18.46 19.40 -0.93
C GLY A 127 -18.05 20.29 -2.11
N LYS A 128 -18.61 21.49 -2.22
CA LYS A 128 -18.27 22.47 -3.26
C LYS A 128 -16.97 23.18 -2.92
N LEU A 129 -16.08 23.27 -3.91
CA LEU A 129 -14.83 24.02 -3.82
C LEU A 129 -15.08 25.49 -4.10
N VAL A 130 -14.65 26.36 -3.20
CA VAL A 130 -14.70 27.82 -3.35
C VAL A 130 -13.41 28.30 -4.02
N TRP A 131 -13.54 28.97 -5.16
CA TRP A 131 -12.42 29.42 -6.00
C TRP A 131 -12.15 30.93 -5.91
N ASP A 132 -12.97 31.69 -5.19
CA ASP A 132 -12.83 33.14 -5.08
C ASP A 132 -11.66 33.52 -4.17
N ALA A 133 -10.62 34.16 -4.72
CA ALA A 133 -9.38 34.45 -3.99
C ALA A 133 -9.59 35.34 -2.74
N ARG A 134 -10.50 36.32 -2.79
CA ARG A 134 -10.83 37.16 -1.62
C ARG A 134 -11.53 36.35 -0.51
N ALA A 135 -12.41 35.42 -0.90
CA ALA A 135 -13.09 34.54 0.05
C ALA A 135 -12.11 33.55 0.69
N ILE A 136 -11.17 33.00 -0.08
CA ILE A 136 -10.09 32.13 0.43
C ILE A 136 -9.24 32.88 1.47
N ALA A 137 -8.75 34.07 1.13
CA ALA A 137 -7.92 34.87 2.04
C ALA A 137 -8.67 35.24 3.33
N SER A 138 -9.91 35.72 3.21
CA SER A 138 -10.74 36.07 4.38
C SER A 138 -11.04 34.85 5.26
N HIS A 139 -11.37 33.70 4.64
CA HIS A 139 -11.62 32.45 5.35
C HIS A 139 -10.37 31.97 6.10
N TYR A 140 -9.19 32.06 5.49
CA TYR A 140 -7.95 31.63 6.13
C TYR A 140 -7.57 32.53 7.32
N VAL A 141 -7.65 33.86 7.18
CA VAL A 141 -7.29 34.83 8.24
C VAL A 141 -8.28 34.82 9.41
N ARG A 142 -9.59 34.63 9.14
CA ARG A 142 -10.61 34.52 10.19
C ARG A 142 -10.51 33.22 10.99
N SER A 143 -9.81 32.21 10.48
CA SER A 143 -9.66 30.94 11.17
C SER A 143 -8.53 31.00 12.21
N LEU A 144 -8.91 31.04 13.49
CA LEU A 144 -7.95 30.96 14.61
C LEU A 144 -7.11 29.67 14.56
N LYS A 145 -7.72 28.55 14.17
CA LYS A 145 -7.04 27.25 14.03
C LYS A 145 -6.24 27.12 12.71
N GLY A 146 -6.34 28.12 11.83
CA GLY A 146 -5.64 28.19 10.54
C GLY A 146 -4.49 29.19 10.63
N PHE A 147 -4.70 30.39 10.08
CA PHE A 147 -3.67 31.42 9.92
C PHE A 147 -2.94 31.76 11.22
N TRP A 148 -3.67 32.06 12.31
CA TRP A 148 -3.06 32.49 13.57
C TRP A 148 -2.23 31.38 14.22
N PHE A 149 -2.68 30.13 14.12
CA PHE A 149 -1.92 29.00 14.63
C PHE A 149 -0.71 28.65 13.76
N ASP A 150 -0.82 28.76 12.43
CA ASP A 150 0.31 28.65 11.51
C ASP A 150 1.35 29.77 11.78
N ALA A 151 0.91 31.01 11.98
CA ALA A 151 1.78 32.15 12.25
C ALA A 151 2.51 32.03 13.59
N PHE A 152 1.81 31.62 14.66
CA PHE A 152 2.38 31.42 15.99
C PHE A 152 3.51 30.39 15.99
N VAL A 153 3.31 29.27 15.30
CA VAL A 153 4.28 28.17 15.22
C VAL A 153 5.59 28.58 14.51
N ILE A 154 5.53 29.53 13.58
CA ILE A 154 6.67 29.99 12.77
C ILE A 154 7.53 31.02 13.52
N LEU A 155 7.05 31.61 14.62
CA LEU A 155 7.76 32.67 15.34
C LEU A 155 9.19 32.23 15.74
N PRO A 156 10.24 33.01 15.44
CA PRO A 156 11.63 32.66 15.72
C PRO A 156 12.04 32.95 17.17
N VAL A 157 11.20 32.53 18.13
CA VAL A 157 11.42 32.76 19.58
C VAL A 157 12.75 32.17 20.08
N PRO A 158 13.18 30.94 19.72
CA PRO A 158 14.43 30.37 20.21
C PRO A 158 15.62 31.15 19.66
N GLN A 159 15.58 31.53 18.38
CA GLN A 159 16.61 32.37 17.78
C GLN A 159 16.74 33.69 18.55
N ALA A 160 15.64 34.41 18.80
CA ALA A 160 15.66 35.67 19.52
C ALA A 160 16.21 35.51 20.94
N VAL A 161 15.80 34.46 21.65
CA VAL A 161 16.24 34.21 23.04
C VAL A 161 17.72 33.89 23.10
N PHE A 162 18.22 32.98 22.26
CA PHE A 162 19.63 32.58 22.28
C PHE A 162 20.60 33.70 21.90
N TRP A 163 20.17 34.66 21.07
CA TRP A 163 21.02 35.78 20.66
C TRP A 163 20.84 37.05 21.49
N LEU A 164 19.65 37.31 22.07
CA LEU A 164 19.36 38.56 22.79
C LEU A 164 19.26 38.40 24.32
N VAL A 165 18.79 37.25 24.80
CA VAL A 165 18.46 37.03 26.22
C VAL A 165 19.52 36.18 26.91
N VAL A 166 19.90 35.04 26.33
CA VAL A 166 20.86 34.11 26.94
C VAL A 166 22.21 34.76 27.23
N PRO A 167 22.86 35.52 26.31
CA PRO A 167 24.14 36.16 26.60
C PRO A 167 24.04 37.17 27.77
N ARG A 168 22.96 37.96 27.80
CA ARG A 168 22.70 38.92 28.90
C ARG A 168 22.55 38.22 30.24
N LEU A 169 21.79 37.11 30.28
CA LEU A 169 21.61 36.34 31.51
C LEU A 169 22.88 35.59 31.94
N ILE A 170 23.76 35.20 31.01
CA ILE A 170 25.08 34.65 31.34
C ILE A 170 25.93 35.73 32.00
N ARG A 171 25.93 36.97 31.47
CA ARG A 171 26.64 38.12 32.06
C ARG A 171 26.16 38.46 33.47
N GLU A 172 24.86 38.39 33.70
CA GLU A 172 24.24 38.66 35.01
C GLU A 172 24.33 37.45 35.97
N GLU A 173 24.99 36.36 35.54
CA GLU A 173 25.17 35.10 36.29
C GLU A 173 23.86 34.42 36.74
N GLN A 174 22.75 34.70 36.03
CA GLN A 174 21.40 34.22 36.36
C GLN A 174 21.09 32.84 35.74
N ILE A 175 21.93 31.83 36.01
CA ILE A 175 21.82 30.51 35.36
C ILE A 175 20.45 29.86 35.59
N LYS A 176 19.88 29.98 36.80
CA LYS A 176 18.52 29.46 37.08
C LYS A 176 17.47 30.07 36.15
N VAL A 177 17.55 31.38 35.89
CA VAL A 177 16.64 32.10 34.98
C VAL A 177 16.85 31.68 33.53
N ILE A 178 18.09 31.42 33.09
CA ILE A 178 18.38 30.86 31.75
C ILE A 178 17.64 29.54 31.57
N MET A 179 17.81 28.61 32.52
CA MET A 179 17.25 27.27 32.44
C MET A 179 15.72 27.31 32.46
N THR A 180 15.12 28.12 33.34
CA THR A 180 13.67 28.35 33.35
C THR A 180 13.17 28.95 32.03
N THR A 181 13.89 29.92 31.45
CA THR A 181 13.55 30.53 30.17
C THR A 181 13.56 29.51 29.03
N LEU A 182 14.58 28.63 28.98
CA LEU A 182 14.67 27.56 27.98
C LEU A 182 13.53 26.54 28.10
N LEU A 183 13.16 26.15 29.33
CA LEU A 183 12.03 25.25 29.58
C LEU A 183 10.69 25.90 29.23
N LEU A 184 10.52 27.21 29.47
CA LEU A 184 9.33 27.95 29.06
C LEU A 184 9.22 28.01 27.53
N ILE A 185 10.32 28.25 26.81
CA ILE A 185 10.32 28.24 25.33
C ILE A 185 9.92 26.88 24.79
N PHE A 186 10.45 25.81 25.40
CA PHE A 186 10.03 24.46 25.08
C PHE A 186 8.51 24.27 25.28
N LEU A 187 7.96 24.68 26.43
CA LEU A 187 6.53 24.57 26.71
C LEU A 187 5.67 25.39 25.74
N PHE A 188 6.01 26.67 25.54
CA PHE A 188 5.19 27.63 24.81
C PHE A 188 5.33 27.54 23.29
N GLN A 189 6.42 26.97 22.77
CA GLN A 189 6.64 26.94 21.34
C GLN A 189 6.82 25.53 20.78
N TYR A 190 7.59 24.67 21.45
CA TYR A 190 7.82 23.32 20.94
C TYR A 190 6.55 22.46 21.03
N LEU A 191 5.83 22.46 22.16
CA LEU A 191 4.60 21.66 22.29
C LEU A 191 3.49 22.08 21.28
N PRO A 192 3.22 23.38 21.06
CA PRO A 192 2.33 23.81 19.97
C PRO A 192 2.77 23.33 18.58
N LYS A 193 4.07 23.32 18.27
CA LYS A 193 4.58 22.76 17.00
C LYS A 193 4.27 21.28 16.85
N VAL A 194 4.46 20.50 17.92
CA VAL A 194 4.13 19.07 17.94
C VAL A 194 2.64 18.87 17.71
N TYR A 195 1.78 19.59 18.44
CA TYR A 195 0.34 19.53 18.26
C TYR A 195 -0.08 19.88 16.83
N HIS A 196 0.52 20.93 16.25
CA HIS A 196 0.28 21.35 14.87
C HIS A 196 0.64 20.26 13.86
N SER A 197 1.81 19.62 14.04
CA SER A 197 2.25 18.50 13.19
C SER A 197 1.26 17.32 13.25
N ILE A 198 0.81 16.94 14.45
CA ILE A 198 -0.19 15.88 14.65
C ILE A 198 -1.54 16.26 14.01
N TYR A 199 -1.98 17.50 14.19
CA TYR A 199 -3.22 17.99 13.60
C TYR A 199 -3.19 17.92 12.06
N LEU A 200 -2.10 18.38 11.43
CA LEU A 200 -1.93 18.31 9.99
C LEU A 200 -1.88 16.85 9.50
N MET A 201 -1.14 16.00 10.19
CA MET A 201 -1.03 14.58 9.86
C MET A 201 -2.40 13.88 9.87
N ARG A 202 -3.21 14.10 10.92
CA ARG A 202 -4.58 13.57 11.00
C ARG A 202 -5.49 14.14 9.92
N ARG A 203 -5.37 15.43 9.59
CA ARG A 203 -6.13 16.06 8.51
C ARG A 203 -5.79 15.41 7.16
N MET A 204 -4.52 15.16 6.88
CA MET A 204 -4.10 14.51 5.63
C MET A 204 -4.55 13.05 5.55
N GLN A 205 -4.45 12.28 6.64
CA GLN A 205 -4.93 10.90 6.69
C GLN A 205 -6.43 10.79 6.34
N LYS A 206 -7.26 11.72 6.80
CA LYS A 206 -8.70 11.74 6.47
C LYS A 206 -8.99 11.95 4.97
N VAL A 207 -8.11 12.66 4.26
CA VAL A 207 -8.32 13.01 2.84
C VAL A 207 -7.70 12.00 1.88
N THR A 208 -6.51 11.48 2.20
CA THR A 208 -5.76 10.59 1.29
C THR A 208 -5.73 9.14 1.74
N GLY A 209 -6.24 8.80 2.94
CA GLY A 209 -6.11 7.49 3.57
C GLY A 209 -4.68 7.23 4.04
N TYR A 210 -3.74 7.14 3.10
CA TYR A 210 -2.31 7.05 3.36
C TYR A 210 -1.61 8.38 3.05
N ILE A 211 -0.72 8.83 3.94
CA ILE A 211 -0.05 10.14 3.82
C ILE A 211 0.88 10.19 2.61
N PHE A 212 1.67 9.13 2.40
CA PHE A 212 2.67 9.02 1.33
C PHE A 212 2.40 7.88 0.34
N GLY A 213 1.20 7.29 0.39
CA GLY A 213 0.76 6.26 -0.57
C GLY A 213 1.28 4.84 -0.33
N THR A 214 2.17 4.62 0.64
CA THR A 214 2.59 3.27 1.07
C THR A 214 2.38 3.08 2.56
N ILE A 215 2.12 1.84 2.96
CA ILE A 215 1.95 1.44 4.36
C ILE A 215 3.26 1.65 5.15
N TRP A 216 4.42 1.47 4.48
CA TRP A 216 5.77 1.63 5.05
C TRP A 216 6.04 3.03 5.62
N TRP A 217 5.48 4.08 5.01
CA TRP A 217 5.63 5.43 5.53
C TRP A 217 4.97 5.64 6.89
N GLY A 218 3.89 4.90 7.21
CA GLY A 218 3.30 4.93 8.54
C GLY A 218 4.26 4.42 9.62
N PHE A 219 4.95 3.31 9.34
CA PHE A 219 6.00 2.78 10.21
C PHE A 219 7.18 3.77 10.35
N GLY A 220 7.68 4.30 9.23
CA GLY A 220 8.79 5.25 9.25
C GLY A 220 8.48 6.53 10.03
N LEU A 221 7.28 7.10 9.88
CA LEU A 221 6.88 8.30 10.62
C LEU A 221 6.75 8.04 12.13
N ASN A 222 6.25 6.88 12.55
CA ASN A 222 6.19 6.50 13.96
C ASN A 222 7.60 6.38 14.55
N LEU A 223 8.55 5.79 13.81
CA LEU A 223 9.93 5.66 14.24
C LEU A 223 10.63 7.04 14.33
N ILE A 224 10.42 7.91 13.33
CA ILE A 224 10.94 9.29 13.36
C ILE A 224 10.39 10.06 14.56
N ALA A 225 9.08 9.97 14.83
CA ALA A 225 8.47 10.62 15.99
C ALA A 225 9.06 10.11 17.31
N TYR A 226 9.35 8.81 17.40
CA TYR A 226 10.01 8.19 18.55
C TYR A 226 11.43 8.73 18.75
N PHE A 227 12.25 8.79 17.68
CA PHE A 227 13.60 9.38 17.75
C PHE A 227 13.58 10.86 18.12
N ILE A 228 12.61 11.64 17.62
CA ILE A 228 12.44 13.04 18.00
C ILE A 228 12.09 13.16 19.48
N ALA A 229 11.19 12.32 20.01
CA ALA A 229 10.87 12.31 21.43
C ALA A 229 12.10 11.98 22.30
N SER A 230 12.92 10.99 21.90
CA SER A 230 14.19 10.67 22.57
C SER A 230 15.19 11.82 22.52
N HIS A 231 15.31 12.49 21.37
CA HIS A 231 16.17 13.66 21.22
C HIS A 231 15.77 14.81 22.17
N VAL A 232 14.47 15.06 22.29
CA VAL A 232 13.92 16.05 23.21
C VAL A 232 14.17 15.68 24.67
N ALA A 233 13.89 14.43 25.06
CA ALA A 233 14.12 13.95 26.41
C ALA A 233 15.59 14.08 26.81
N GLY A 234 16.50 13.69 25.92
CA GLY A 234 17.94 13.88 26.07
C GLY A 234 18.35 15.35 26.19
N GLY A 235 17.78 16.22 25.36
CA GLY A 235 18.02 17.65 25.42
C GLY A 235 17.60 18.27 26.76
N CYS A 236 16.42 17.92 27.26
CA CYS A 236 15.96 18.36 28.59
C CYS A 236 16.89 17.84 29.70
N TRP A 237 17.31 16.58 29.63
CA TRP A 237 18.28 16.01 30.58
C TRP A 237 19.62 16.75 30.55
N TYR A 238 20.13 17.11 29.38
CA TYR A 238 21.37 17.89 29.22
C TYR A 238 21.28 19.28 29.87
N VAL A 239 20.16 20.01 29.65
CA VAL A 239 19.94 21.35 30.24
C VAL A 239 19.78 21.26 31.76
N LEU A 240 19.01 20.28 32.25
CA LEU A 240 18.84 20.07 33.69
C LEU A 240 20.14 19.63 34.38
N ALA A 241 21.03 18.91 33.68
CA ALA A 241 22.37 18.61 34.17
C ALA A 241 23.22 19.88 34.36
N ILE A 242 23.17 20.82 33.41
CA ILE A 242 23.82 22.13 33.54
C ILE A 242 23.28 22.88 34.76
N GLN A 243 21.95 22.89 34.95
CA GLN A 243 21.32 23.50 36.12
C GLN A 243 21.77 22.84 37.44
N ARG A 244 21.96 21.51 37.44
CA ARG A 244 22.41 20.76 38.60
C ARG A 244 23.86 21.08 38.95
N VAL A 245 24.75 21.18 37.96
CA VAL A 245 26.15 21.62 38.17
C VAL A 245 26.20 23.05 38.70
N ALA A 246 25.39 23.97 38.16
CA ALA A 246 25.31 25.33 38.67
C ALA A 246 24.88 25.38 40.15
N SER A 247 23.99 24.47 40.56
CA SER A 247 23.58 24.33 41.97
C SER A 247 24.72 23.83 42.87
N CYS A 248 25.58 22.91 42.38
CA CYS A 248 26.80 22.50 43.09
C CYS A 248 27.77 23.67 43.27
N LEU A 249 27.99 24.45 42.21
CA LEU A 249 28.89 25.62 42.25
C LEU A 249 28.39 26.68 43.24
N GLN A 250 27.09 26.95 43.24
CA GLN A 250 26.47 27.86 44.20
C GLN A 250 26.63 27.36 45.64
N GLN A 251 26.39 26.08 45.90
CA GLN A 251 26.55 25.52 47.25
C GLN A 251 28.00 25.55 47.74
N GLN A 252 28.97 25.37 46.84
CA GLN A 252 30.39 25.46 47.19
C GLN A 252 30.82 26.91 47.49
N CYS A 253 30.28 27.87 46.73
CA CYS A 253 30.47 29.30 46.93
C CYS A 253 29.93 29.76 48.31
N GLU A 254 28.73 29.30 48.69
CA GLU A 254 28.12 29.60 50.00
C GLU A 254 28.90 29.02 51.19
N ARG A 255 29.67 27.94 50.99
CA ARG A 255 30.51 27.32 52.03
C ARG A 255 31.89 27.97 52.20
N SER A 256 32.31 28.83 51.28
CA SER A 256 33.61 29.49 51.32
C SER A 256 33.49 30.95 51.75
N ASP A 257 34.23 31.38 52.77
CA ASP A 257 34.20 32.76 53.30
C ASP A 257 34.60 33.85 52.27
N LYS A 258 35.20 33.46 51.15
CA LYS A 258 35.52 34.32 50.00
C LYS A 258 35.16 33.59 48.71
N CYS A 259 33.97 33.86 48.18
CA CYS A 259 33.57 33.30 46.89
C CYS A 259 34.17 34.11 45.74
N ASN A 260 35.33 33.68 45.23
CA ASN A 260 35.96 34.21 44.02
C ASN A 260 35.58 33.43 42.75
N LEU A 261 34.48 32.65 42.79
CA LEU A 261 34.09 31.76 41.72
C LEU A 261 33.05 32.43 40.82
N SER A 262 33.46 32.94 39.67
CA SER A 262 32.51 33.40 38.65
C SER A 262 31.83 32.19 38.01
N LEU A 263 30.50 32.20 37.99
CA LEU A 263 29.70 31.17 37.33
C LEU A 263 29.67 31.34 35.79
N SER A 264 30.04 32.54 35.31
CA SER A 264 30.16 32.87 33.89
C SER A 264 31.62 32.84 33.42
N CYS A 265 31.87 32.46 32.16
CA CYS A 265 33.21 32.56 31.60
C CYS A 265 33.49 34.01 31.13
N SER A 266 34.78 34.40 31.07
CA SER A 266 35.21 35.75 30.68
C SER A 266 34.71 36.22 29.30
N GLU A 267 34.39 35.29 28.41
CA GLU A 267 33.56 35.56 27.23
C GLU A 267 32.30 34.69 27.30
N GLU A 268 31.14 35.35 27.22
CA GLU A 268 29.80 34.74 27.22
C GLU A 268 29.57 33.83 26.00
N VAL A 269 30.11 34.23 24.85
CA VAL A 269 29.94 33.56 23.56
C VAL A 269 31.30 33.20 22.99
N CYS A 270 31.50 31.92 22.70
CA CYS A 270 32.72 31.40 22.13
C CYS A 270 32.48 30.81 20.73
N TYR A 271 33.27 31.21 19.74
CA TYR A 271 33.22 30.69 18.37
C TYR A 271 34.35 29.69 18.13
N GLN A 272 34.13 28.40 18.46
CA GLN A 272 35.15 27.36 18.35
C GLN A 272 35.41 26.89 16.90
N PHE A 273 34.46 27.14 15.98
CA PHE A 273 34.44 26.56 14.63
C PHE A 273 34.95 27.50 13.51
N LEU A 274 35.05 28.81 13.78
CA LEU A 274 35.35 29.84 12.76
C LEU A 274 36.82 30.25 12.68
N VAL A 275 37.70 29.69 13.52
CA VAL A 275 39.12 30.05 13.57
C VAL A 275 39.97 28.87 13.08
N PRO A 276 40.73 29.02 11.98
CA PRO A 276 41.70 28.02 11.55
C PRO A 276 42.72 27.75 12.65
N THR A 277 43.04 26.48 12.88
CA THR A 277 44.13 26.04 13.74
C THR A 277 45.46 26.62 13.23
N GLY A 278 45.90 27.76 13.77
CA GLY A 278 47.18 28.35 13.40
C GLY A 278 47.37 29.84 13.69
N THR A 279 46.32 30.64 13.89
CA THR A 279 46.49 32.05 14.29
C THR A 279 46.63 32.18 15.80
N ALA A 280 47.77 32.73 16.24
CA ALA A 280 48.06 33.09 17.62
C ALA A 280 47.03 34.11 18.14
N GLY A 281 46.04 33.62 18.87
CA GLY A 281 44.91 34.39 19.35
C GLY A 281 43.62 33.61 19.16
N ASN A 282 43.51 32.44 19.80
CA ASN A 282 42.24 31.73 19.87
C ASN A 282 41.39 32.48 20.93
N PRO A 283 40.32 33.22 20.57
CA PRO A 283 39.57 34.03 21.55
C PRO A 283 39.01 33.16 22.68
N CYS A 284 38.70 31.90 22.33
CA CYS A 284 38.19 30.87 23.22
C CYS A 284 39.25 30.09 24.02
N GLY A 285 40.54 30.17 23.64
CA GLY A 285 41.61 29.37 24.23
C GLY A 285 42.40 30.18 25.25
N GLY A 286 42.08 30.04 26.54
CA GLY A 286 42.95 30.55 27.59
C GLY A 286 44.27 29.77 27.60
N ASN A 287 45.39 30.48 27.51
CA ASN A 287 46.71 29.91 27.83
C ASN A 287 46.74 29.58 29.32
N SER A 288 46.32 28.38 29.70
CA SER A 288 46.50 27.86 31.06
C SER A 288 47.16 26.50 30.99
N THR A 289 48.49 26.53 31.07
CA THR A 289 49.40 25.40 31.31
C THR A 289 49.42 24.97 32.78
N THR A 290 48.35 25.22 33.53
CA THR A 290 48.21 24.75 34.91
C THR A 290 47.36 23.48 34.93
N THR A 291 47.95 22.38 35.36
CA THR A 291 47.29 21.13 35.71
C THR A 291 46.34 21.35 36.90
N VAL A 292 45.16 21.93 36.61
CA VAL A 292 44.10 22.10 37.61
C VAL A 292 43.50 20.73 37.91
N ARG A 293 43.61 20.30 39.17
CA ARG A 293 42.85 19.20 39.76
C ARG A 293 41.39 19.31 39.29
N LYS A 294 40.78 18.25 38.74
CA LYS A 294 39.39 18.30 38.25
C LYS A 294 38.52 19.07 39.26
N PRO A 295 37.78 20.10 38.85
CA PRO A 295 37.01 20.90 39.78
C PRO A 295 35.97 20.00 40.47
N LEU A 296 35.76 20.20 41.78
CA LEU A 296 34.95 19.32 42.63
C LEU A 296 33.54 19.04 42.06
N CYS A 297 32.94 20.01 41.37
CA CYS A 297 31.61 19.89 40.75
C CYS A 297 31.61 19.28 39.33
N LEU A 298 32.76 18.92 38.75
CA LEU A 298 32.85 18.14 37.52
C LEU A 298 33.52 16.77 37.75
N ASP A 299 33.81 16.43 39.01
CA ASP A 299 34.29 15.10 39.38
C ASP A 299 33.10 14.16 39.57
N VAL A 300 33.08 13.07 38.80
CA VAL A 300 32.03 12.04 38.83
C VAL A 300 32.00 11.31 40.17
N ASN A 301 33.16 11.21 40.84
CA ASN A 301 33.32 10.59 42.15
C ASN A 301 33.34 11.62 43.29
N GLY A 302 32.95 12.87 43.00
CA GLY A 302 32.90 13.94 43.98
C GLY A 302 31.83 13.72 45.06
N PRO A 303 31.88 14.50 46.15
CA PRO A 303 30.93 14.37 47.27
C PRO A 303 29.52 14.89 46.96
N PHE A 304 29.31 15.53 45.80
CA PHE A 304 28.00 16.05 45.41
C PHE A 304 27.21 15.01 44.62
N HIS A 305 26.02 14.66 45.10
CA HIS A 305 25.17 13.67 44.45
C HIS A 305 24.43 14.27 43.25
N TYR A 306 24.78 13.81 42.05
CA TYR A 306 24.18 14.22 40.79
C TYR A 306 22.97 13.38 40.35
N GLY A 307 22.76 12.20 40.97
CA GLY A 307 21.68 11.28 40.64
C GLY A 307 21.64 10.97 39.14
N ILE A 308 20.48 11.16 38.50
CA ILE A 308 20.29 10.87 37.07
C ILE A 308 21.20 11.69 36.14
N TYR A 309 21.80 12.78 36.63
CA TYR A 309 22.68 13.65 35.85
C TYR A 309 24.17 13.29 35.97
N GLN A 310 24.55 12.30 36.77
CA GLN A 310 25.95 11.92 36.97
C GLN A 310 26.67 11.59 35.66
N TRP A 311 25.98 10.89 34.76
CA TRP A 311 26.49 10.52 33.43
C TRP A 311 26.56 11.69 32.44
N ALA A 312 25.91 12.81 32.74
CA ALA A 312 25.96 14.02 31.93
C ALA A 312 27.23 14.84 32.14
N LEU A 313 27.89 14.71 33.30
CA LEU A 313 29.09 15.49 33.66
C LEU A 313 30.21 15.47 32.61
N PRO A 314 30.66 14.29 32.09
CA PRO A 314 31.67 14.26 31.03
C PRO A 314 31.12 14.75 29.67
N VAL A 315 29.80 14.78 29.48
CA VAL A 315 29.16 15.19 28.22
C VAL A 315 29.07 16.71 28.12
N ILE A 316 28.56 17.38 29.18
CA ILE A 316 28.41 18.84 29.26
C ILE A 316 29.76 19.58 29.27
N SER A 317 30.83 18.89 29.70
CA SER A 317 32.20 19.41 29.75
C SER A 317 33.08 18.98 28.59
N SER A 318 32.53 18.18 27.66
CA SER A 318 33.27 17.76 26.47
C SER A 318 33.55 18.94 25.54
N ASN A 319 34.67 18.90 24.81
CA ASN A 319 34.92 19.83 23.70
C ASN A 319 34.31 19.33 22.38
N SER A 320 33.85 18.08 22.32
CA SER A 320 33.32 17.49 21.09
C SER A 320 31.81 17.74 20.95
N VAL A 321 31.42 18.47 19.91
CA VAL A 321 29.99 18.70 19.56
C VAL A 321 29.27 17.38 19.31
N SER A 322 29.94 16.40 18.70
CA SER A 322 29.36 15.08 18.44
C SER A 322 29.01 14.35 19.73
N VAL A 323 29.84 14.46 20.76
CA VAL A 323 29.56 13.88 22.09
C VAL A 323 28.35 14.57 22.73
N LYS A 324 28.30 15.91 22.68
CA LYS A 324 27.20 16.71 23.21
C LYS A 324 25.85 16.41 22.54
N ILE A 325 25.83 16.00 21.28
CA ILE A 325 24.59 15.69 20.54
C ILE A 325 24.21 14.20 20.68
N LEU A 326 25.16 13.28 20.44
CA LEU A 326 24.86 11.86 20.34
C LEU A 326 24.56 11.20 21.69
N TYR A 327 25.28 11.57 22.76
CA TYR A 327 25.06 10.97 24.09
C TYR A 327 23.69 11.30 24.67
N PRO A 328 23.21 12.55 24.65
CA PRO A 328 21.86 12.85 25.12
C PRO A 328 20.77 12.14 24.29
N ILE A 329 20.93 12.03 22.97
CA ILE A 329 20.01 11.23 22.13
C ILE A 329 20.01 9.77 22.58
N PHE A 330 21.19 9.19 22.80
CA PHE A 330 21.33 7.82 23.28
C PHE A 330 20.68 7.62 24.65
N TRP A 331 20.92 8.53 25.59
CA TRP A 331 20.30 8.51 26.91
C TRP A 331 18.77 8.54 26.80
N GLY A 332 18.22 9.49 26.03
CA GLY A 332 16.77 9.59 25.81
C GLY A 332 16.18 8.38 25.08
N LEU A 333 16.95 7.73 24.20
CA LEU A 333 16.53 6.50 23.53
C LEU A 333 16.45 5.33 24.51
N MET A 334 17.50 5.13 25.32
CA MET A 334 17.51 4.11 26.37
C MET A 334 16.31 4.31 27.31
N THR A 335 16.19 5.50 27.91
CA THR A 335 15.18 5.73 28.94
C THR A 335 13.74 5.65 28.42
N LEU A 336 13.44 6.23 27.25
CA LEU A 336 12.09 6.12 26.67
C LEU A 336 11.76 4.70 26.17
N SER A 337 12.77 3.91 25.81
CA SER A 337 12.57 2.51 25.39
C SER A 337 12.36 1.55 26.54
N THR A 338 12.47 2.04 27.79
CA THR A 338 12.46 1.23 29.01
C THR A 338 13.60 0.20 29.10
N PHE A 339 14.58 0.25 28.19
CA PHE A 339 15.80 -0.55 28.24
C PHE A 339 16.90 0.20 28.99
N GLY A 340 17.48 -0.41 30.02
CA GLY A 340 18.57 0.19 30.79
C GLY A 340 18.14 1.37 31.67
N ASN A 341 16.90 1.34 32.19
CA ASN A 341 16.39 2.31 33.16
C ASN A 341 17.08 2.12 34.52
N ASP A 342 18.28 2.66 34.67
CA ASP A 342 18.91 2.86 35.98
C ASP A 342 18.78 4.34 36.38
N LEU A 343 17.52 4.81 36.44
CA LEU A 343 17.23 6.15 36.92
C LEU A 343 17.32 6.14 38.44
N GLU A 344 18.42 6.65 38.96
CA GLU A 344 18.64 6.84 40.40
C GLU A 344 18.50 8.33 40.77
N PRO A 345 17.27 8.86 40.96
CA PRO A 345 17.08 10.25 41.30
C PRO A 345 17.51 10.57 42.73
N THR A 346 18.10 11.74 42.95
CA THR A 346 18.30 12.26 44.31
C THR A 346 16.98 12.71 44.95
N SER A 347 17.00 13.12 46.23
CA SER A 347 15.83 13.67 46.95
C SER A 347 15.32 15.02 46.41
N HIS A 348 15.88 15.52 45.31
CA HIS A 348 15.48 16.77 44.69
C HIS A 348 14.17 16.63 43.91
N TRP A 349 13.13 17.38 44.30
CA TRP A 349 11.78 17.28 43.73
C TRP A 349 11.71 17.46 42.21
N LEU A 350 12.48 18.38 41.60
CA LEU A 350 12.47 18.54 40.14
C LEU A 350 13.00 17.31 39.41
N GLU A 351 14.02 16.64 39.97
CA GLU A 351 14.61 15.43 39.41
C GLU A 351 13.63 14.26 39.49
N VAL A 352 12.96 14.10 40.63
CA VAL A 352 11.93 13.07 40.84
C VAL A 352 10.75 13.28 39.90
N ILE A 353 10.23 14.50 39.79
CA ILE A 353 9.11 14.82 38.88
C ILE A 353 9.49 14.55 37.41
N PHE A 354 10.68 14.97 36.99
CA PHE A 354 11.18 14.71 35.64
C PHE A 354 11.31 13.20 35.37
N SER A 355 11.83 12.44 36.34
CA SER A 355 11.98 10.98 36.24
C SER A 355 10.63 10.27 36.12
N ILE A 356 9.64 10.67 36.94
CA ILE A 356 8.26 10.15 36.84
C ILE A 356 7.68 10.42 35.44
N PHE A 357 7.82 11.66 34.94
CA PHE A 357 7.30 12.02 33.62
C PHE A 357 7.98 11.22 32.50
N ILE A 358 9.30 11.06 32.55
CA ILE A 358 10.07 10.31 31.55
C ILE A 358 9.70 8.82 31.57
N VAL A 359 9.54 8.21 32.74
CA VAL A 359 9.14 6.79 32.84
C VAL A 359 7.72 6.57 32.31
N LEU A 360 6.75 7.43 32.71
CA LEU A 360 5.37 7.32 32.24
C LEU A 360 5.26 7.57 30.73
N SER A 361 5.94 8.60 30.21
CA SER A 361 5.95 8.90 28.78
C SER A 361 6.68 7.84 27.97
N GLY A 362 7.80 7.29 28.47
CA GLY A 362 8.53 6.18 27.86
C GLY A 362 7.66 4.93 27.73
N LEU A 363 7.03 4.49 28.83
CA LEU A 363 6.12 3.34 28.81
C LEU A 363 4.96 3.54 27.81
N MET A 364 4.36 4.73 27.79
CA MET A 364 3.29 5.06 26.83
C MET A 364 3.79 5.05 25.38
N LEU A 365 4.93 5.68 25.08
CA LEU A 365 5.48 5.75 23.73
C LEU A 365 5.91 4.38 23.22
N PHE A 366 6.55 3.56 24.07
CA PHE A 366 7.01 2.23 23.71
C PHE A 366 5.85 1.27 23.44
N THR A 367 4.81 1.28 24.29
CA THR A 367 3.60 0.47 24.06
C THR A 367 2.87 0.87 22.78
N LEU A 368 2.76 2.17 22.49
CA LEU A 368 2.21 2.67 21.22
C LEU A 368 3.06 2.25 20.01
N LEU A 369 4.39 2.29 20.13
CA LEU A 369 5.29 1.84 19.07
C LEU A 369 5.08 0.35 18.77
N ILE A 370 5.08 -0.51 19.79
CA ILE A 370 4.83 -1.95 19.63
C ILE A 370 3.45 -2.20 18.99
N GLY A 371 2.40 -1.54 19.48
CA GLY A 371 1.05 -1.68 18.94
C GLY A 371 0.97 -1.31 17.46
N ASN A 372 1.61 -0.21 17.06
CA ASN A 372 1.67 0.22 15.68
C ASN A 372 2.48 -0.73 14.79
N ILE A 373 3.61 -1.25 15.29
CA ILE A 373 4.42 -2.26 14.59
C ILE A 373 3.62 -3.55 14.39
N GLN A 374 2.87 -3.98 15.40
CA GLN A 374 2.01 -5.16 15.31
C GLN A 374 0.94 -4.98 14.23
N VAL A 375 0.20 -3.87 14.23
CA VAL A 375 -0.82 -3.57 13.21
C VAL A 375 -0.22 -3.56 11.81
N PHE A 376 0.94 -2.91 11.65
CA PHE A 376 1.70 -2.90 10.40
C PHE A 376 2.07 -4.30 9.92
N LEU A 377 2.69 -5.11 10.79
CA LEU A 377 3.11 -6.47 10.47
C LEU A 377 1.92 -7.36 10.12
N HIS A 378 0.80 -7.23 10.84
CA HIS A 378 -0.43 -7.96 10.53
C HIS A 378 -0.96 -7.60 9.14
N ALA A 379 -0.97 -6.32 8.76
CA ALA A 379 -1.42 -5.89 7.43
C ALA A 379 -0.52 -6.44 6.32
N VAL A 380 0.81 -6.34 6.46
CA VAL A 380 1.77 -6.82 5.45
C VAL A 380 1.76 -8.35 5.34
N MET A 381 1.62 -9.06 6.46
CA MET A 381 1.68 -10.52 6.50
C MET A 381 0.32 -11.20 6.28
N ALA A 382 -0.79 -10.46 6.17
CA ALA A 382 -2.14 -11.01 6.08
C ALA A 382 -2.29 -12.03 4.93
N LYS A 383 -1.91 -11.65 3.70
CA LYS A 383 -2.03 -12.52 2.52
C LYS A 383 -1.14 -13.77 2.63
N LYS A 384 0.10 -13.61 3.08
CA LYS A 384 1.04 -14.72 3.28
C LYS A 384 0.53 -15.68 4.35
N ARG A 385 0.02 -15.15 5.47
CA ARG A 385 -0.58 -15.96 6.55
C ARG A 385 -1.82 -16.72 6.07
N LYS A 386 -2.71 -16.08 5.30
CA LYS A 386 -3.89 -16.72 4.68
C LYS A 386 -3.48 -17.93 3.81
N MET A 387 -2.46 -17.76 2.96
CA MET A 387 -1.89 -18.84 2.16
C MET A 387 -1.29 -19.97 3.01
N GLN A 388 -0.48 -19.63 4.02
CA GLN A 388 0.16 -20.62 4.90
C GLN A 388 -0.86 -21.43 5.69
N LEU A 389 -1.90 -20.80 6.25
CA LEU A 389 -2.99 -21.47 6.95
C LEU A 389 -3.71 -22.43 6.02
N ARG A 390 -4.11 -21.98 4.82
CA ARG A 390 -4.77 -22.83 3.81
C ARG A 390 -3.91 -24.05 3.44
N CYS A 391 -2.61 -23.86 3.22
CA CYS A 391 -1.67 -24.96 2.93
C CYS A 391 -1.60 -25.96 4.09
N ARG A 392 -1.50 -25.47 5.33
CA ARG A 392 -1.42 -26.32 6.53
C ARG A 392 -2.70 -27.14 6.72
N ASP A 393 -3.84 -26.50 6.58
CA ASP A 393 -5.16 -27.13 6.78
C ASP A 393 -5.42 -28.18 5.70
N MET A 394 -5.05 -27.89 4.43
CA MET A 394 -5.09 -28.86 3.34
C MET A 394 -4.15 -30.05 3.61
N GLU A 395 -2.92 -29.80 4.04
CA GLU A 395 -1.94 -30.85 4.34
C GLU A 395 -2.38 -31.74 5.50
N TRP A 396 -2.99 -31.14 6.53
CA TRP A 396 -3.62 -31.89 7.62
C TRP A 396 -4.77 -32.76 7.11
N TRP A 397 -5.68 -32.18 6.31
CA TRP A 397 -6.83 -32.90 5.75
C TRP A 397 -6.39 -34.07 4.85
N MET A 398 -5.39 -33.87 3.99
CA MET A 398 -4.85 -34.91 3.11
C MET A 398 -4.22 -36.06 3.90
N ARG A 399 -3.52 -35.76 5.01
CA ARG A 399 -2.96 -36.78 5.90
C ARG A 399 -4.06 -37.55 6.63
N ARG A 400 -5.08 -36.85 7.16
CA ARG A 400 -6.20 -37.50 7.86
C ARG A 400 -6.99 -38.44 6.95
N ARG A 401 -7.09 -38.12 5.66
CA ARG A 401 -7.72 -38.97 4.62
C ARG A 401 -6.77 -40.00 3.99
N GLN A 402 -5.52 -40.08 4.44
CA GLN A 402 -4.52 -41.03 3.95
C GLN A 402 -4.31 -40.99 2.43
N LEU A 403 -4.32 -39.79 1.84
CA LEU A 403 -4.15 -39.66 0.38
C LEU A 403 -2.76 -40.16 -0.07
N PRO A 404 -2.67 -40.88 -1.19
CA PRO A 404 -1.39 -41.31 -1.77
C PRO A 404 -0.46 -40.13 -2.07
N SER A 405 0.85 -40.35 -1.98
CA SER A 405 1.90 -39.32 -2.17
C SER A 405 1.75 -38.57 -3.50
N ARG A 406 1.48 -39.30 -4.59
CA ARG A 406 1.27 -38.72 -5.93
C ARG A 406 0.06 -37.78 -5.98
N LEU A 407 -1.04 -38.13 -5.30
CA LEU A 407 -2.24 -37.27 -5.24
C LEU A 407 -1.97 -36.03 -4.39
N ARG A 408 -1.28 -36.18 -3.25
CA ARG A 408 -0.86 -35.04 -2.41
C ARG A 408 0.00 -34.06 -3.17
N GLN A 409 0.96 -34.55 -3.97
CA GLN A 409 1.82 -33.70 -4.78
C GLN A 409 1.02 -32.94 -5.85
N ARG A 410 0.04 -33.58 -6.50
CA ARG A 410 -0.87 -32.92 -7.44
C ARG A 410 -1.70 -31.82 -6.78
N VAL A 411 -2.29 -32.08 -5.62
CA VAL A 411 -3.05 -31.07 -4.86
C VAL A 411 -2.16 -29.89 -4.46
N ARG A 412 -0.94 -30.13 -3.98
CA ARG A 412 0.02 -29.06 -3.65
C ARG A 412 0.39 -28.23 -4.87
N HIS A 413 0.59 -28.87 -6.02
CA HIS A 413 0.91 -28.19 -7.27
C HIS A 413 -0.24 -27.29 -7.73
N PHE A 414 -1.47 -27.82 -7.69
CA PHE A 414 -2.69 -27.07 -7.98
C PHE A 414 -2.86 -25.85 -7.07
N GLU A 415 -2.75 -26.03 -5.76
CA GLU A 415 -2.86 -24.90 -4.83
C GLU A 415 -1.80 -23.84 -5.11
N ARG A 416 -0.52 -24.20 -5.27
CA ARG A 416 0.54 -23.22 -5.58
C ARG A 416 0.26 -22.43 -6.86
N GLN A 417 -0.20 -23.11 -7.92
CA GLN A 417 -0.54 -22.44 -9.17
C GLN A 417 -1.74 -21.52 -9.03
N ARG A 418 -2.82 -21.99 -8.38
CA ARG A 418 -4.00 -21.16 -8.11
C ARG A 418 -3.65 -19.91 -7.32
N TRP A 419 -2.74 -20.01 -6.34
CA TRP A 419 -2.24 -18.86 -5.59
C TRP A 419 -1.35 -17.91 -6.40
N ALA A 420 -0.55 -18.43 -7.34
CA ALA A 420 0.29 -17.62 -8.22
C ALA A 420 -0.54 -16.82 -9.24
N ILE A 421 -1.61 -17.42 -9.76
CA ILE A 421 -2.49 -16.82 -10.78
C ILE A 421 -3.51 -15.88 -10.14
N MET A 422 -4.29 -16.40 -9.18
CA MET A 422 -5.48 -15.72 -8.64
C MET A 422 -5.24 -15.08 -7.28
N GLY A 423 -4.01 -15.12 -6.76
CA GLY A 423 -3.72 -14.64 -5.41
C GLY A 423 -4.46 -15.40 -4.30
N GLY A 424 -5.04 -16.57 -4.61
CA GLY A 424 -5.83 -17.40 -3.71
C GLY A 424 -7.25 -16.89 -3.42
N GLU A 425 -7.76 -15.98 -4.23
CA GLU A 425 -9.13 -15.48 -4.16
C GLU A 425 -9.93 -15.96 -5.37
N ASP A 426 -11.22 -16.25 -5.15
CA ASP A 426 -12.12 -16.66 -6.20
C ASP A 426 -12.70 -15.39 -6.86
N GLU A 427 -12.58 -15.31 -8.19
CA GLU A 427 -13.16 -14.22 -8.99
C GLU A 427 -14.64 -14.01 -8.70
N MET A 428 -15.38 -15.10 -8.48
CA MET A 428 -16.81 -15.03 -8.23
C MET A 428 -17.13 -14.54 -6.82
N GLU A 429 -16.25 -14.78 -5.83
CA GLU A 429 -16.42 -14.23 -4.48
C GLU A 429 -16.10 -12.73 -4.45
N MET A 430 -15.19 -12.23 -5.29
CA MET A 430 -14.89 -10.78 -5.37
C MET A 430 -16.09 -9.95 -5.86
N ILE A 431 -16.94 -10.51 -6.73
CA ILE A 431 -18.09 -9.82 -7.32
C ILE A 431 -19.43 -10.19 -6.65
N LYS A 432 -19.39 -10.98 -5.57
CA LYS A 432 -20.58 -11.53 -4.91
C LYS A 432 -21.45 -10.45 -4.28
N ASP A 433 -20.81 -9.45 -3.67
CA ASP A 433 -21.47 -8.34 -2.98
C ASP A 433 -21.93 -7.23 -3.94
N LEU A 434 -21.62 -7.35 -5.23
CA LEU A 434 -22.10 -6.41 -6.25
C LEU A 434 -23.58 -6.67 -6.58
N PRO A 435 -24.36 -5.60 -6.87
CA PRO A 435 -25.69 -5.75 -7.44
C PRO A 435 -25.71 -6.68 -8.65
N GLU A 436 -26.80 -7.44 -8.81
CA GLU A 436 -26.87 -8.50 -9.83
C GLU A 436 -26.61 -7.99 -11.25
N GLY A 437 -27.11 -6.80 -11.59
CA GLY A 437 -26.88 -6.17 -12.91
C GLY A 437 -25.40 -6.00 -13.21
N LEU A 438 -24.64 -5.38 -12.30
CA LEU A 438 -23.19 -5.19 -12.46
C LEU A 438 -22.45 -6.52 -12.56
N ARG A 439 -22.85 -7.52 -11.77
CA ARG A 439 -22.26 -8.86 -11.83
C ARG A 439 -22.48 -9.50 -13.21
N ARG A 440 -23.68 -9.36 -13.80
CA ARG A 440 -23.99 -9.84 -15.16
C ARG A 440 -23.17 -9.11 -16.22
N ASP A 441 -23.04 -7.79 -16.13
CA ASP A 441 -22.27 -6.99 -17.08
C ASP A 441 -20.78 -7.39 -17.07
N ILE A 442 -20.21 -7.60 -15.88
CA ILE A 442 -18.82 -8.08 -15.73
C ILE A 442 -18.66 -9.47 -16.38
N LYS A 443 -19.56 -10.42 -16.06
CA LYS A 443 -19.51 -11.76 -16.66
C LYS A 443 -19.62 -11.70 -18.19
N ARG A 444 -20.56 -10.91 -18.72
CA ARG A 444 -20.73 -10.71 -20.17
C ARG A 444 -19.44 -10.19 -20.78
N TYR A 445 -18.85 -9.13 -20.22
CA TYR A 445 -17.60 -8.57 -20.72
C TYR A 445 -16.46 -9.60 -20.77
N LEU A 446 -16.35 -10.47 -19.77
CA LEU A 446 -15.26 -11.45 -19.68
C LEU A 446 -15.40 -12.64 -20.64
N CYS A 447 -16.62 -13.09 -20.95
CA CYS A 447 -16.82 -14.35 -21.68
C CYS A 447 -17.54 -14.23 -23.04
N LEU A 448 -18.15 -13.09 -23.38
CA LEU A 448 -18.96 -12.95 -24.60
C LEU A 448 -18.19 -13.32 -25.87
N ASP A 449 -16.96 -12.84 -26.02
CA ASP A 449 -16.13 -13.10 -27.20
C ASP A 449 -15.79 -14.60 -27.33
N LEU A 450 -15.57 -15.27 -26.21
CA LEU A 450 -15.30 -16.71 -26.17
C LEU A 450 -16.56 -17.52 -26.49
N VAL A 451 -17.71 -17.11 -25.96
CA VAL A 451 -19.01 -17.74 -26.26
C VAL A 451 -19.35 -17.59 -27.74
N LYS A 452 -19.14 -16.41 -28.33
CA LYS A 452 -19.41 -16.14 -29.76
C LYS A 452 -18.49 -16.90 -30.73
N LYS A 453 -17.38 -17.47 -30.27
CA LYS A 453 -16.53 -18.36 -31.08
C LYS A 453 -17.19 -19.71 -31.35
N VAL A 454 -18.16 -20.12 -30.54
CA VAL A 454 -18.96 -21.32 -30.83
C VAL A 454 -19.91 -20.99 -31.99
N PRO A 455 -19.82 -21.71 -33.12
CA PRO A 455 -20.62 -21.39 -34.31
C PRO A 455 -22.13 -21.40 -34.06
N LEU A 456 -22.60 -22.22 -33.12
CA LEU A 456 -24.01 -22.25 -32.71
C LEU A 456 -24.46 -20.97 -31.99
N PHE A 457 -23.56 -20.35 -31.21
CA PHE A 457 -23.89 -19.18 -30.39
C PHE A 457 -23.64 -17.86 -31.11
N HIS A 458 -22.82 -17.85 -32.17
CA HIS A 458 -22.43 -16.65 -32.90
C HIS A 458 -23.61 -15.76 -33.34
N ASN A 459 -24.71 -16.39 -33.79
CA ASN A 459 -25.88 -15.71 -34.36
C ASN A 459 -27.09 -15.69 -33.41
N LEU A 460 -26.90 -15.95 -32.12
CA LEU A 460 -27.99 -15.87 -31.14
C LEU A 460 -28.26 -14.43 -30.72
N ASP A 461 -29.51 -14.15 -30.35
CA ASP A 461 -29.91 -12.84 -29.84
C ASP A 461 -29.15 -12.51 -28.54
N ASP A 462 -28.88 -11.22 -28.29
CA ASP A 462 -28.12 -10.77 -27.12
C ASP A 462 -28.71 -11.25 -25.79
N LEU A 463 -30.05 -11.33 -25.69
CA LEU A 463 -30.75 -11.87 -24.52
C LEU A 463 -30.33 -13.32 -24.19
N ILE A 464 -30.13 -14.15 -25.22
CA ILE A 464 -29.73 -15.55 -25.03
C ILE A 464 -28.24 -15.60 -24.65
N LEU A 465 -27.42 -14.77 -25.30
CA LEU A 465 -26.01 -14.64 -24.97
C LEU A 465 -25.79 -14.18 -23.53
N ASP A 466 -26.60 -13.24 -23.03
CA ASP A 466 -26.59 -12.80 -21.64
C ASP A 466 -26.90 -13.95 -20.68
N ASN A 467 -27.92 -14.75 -21.01
CA ASN A 467 -28.30 -15.92 -20.22
C ASN A 467 -27.22 -17.01 -20.20
N ILE A 468 -26.47 -17.16 -21.30
CA ILE A 468 -25.30 -18.04 -21.36
C ILE A 468 -24.18 -17.47 -20.48
N CYS A 469 -23.80 -16.21 -20.68
CA CYS A 469 -22.70 -15.56 -19.96
C CYS A 469 -22.91 -15.55 -18.44
N ASP A 470 -24.15 -15.35 -17.97
CA ASP A 470 -24.44 -15.35 -16.52
C ASP A 470 -24.27 -16.75 -15.88
N ARG A 471 -24.43 -17.83 -16.66
CA ARG A 471 -24.38 -19.23 -16.16
C ARG A 471 -23.03 -19.90 -16.32
N VAL A 472 -22.10 -19.24 -17.00
CA VAL A 472 -20.72 -19.70 -17.16
C VAL A 472 -19.97 -19.57 -15.82
N LYS A 473 -19.11 -20.55 -15.51
CA LYS A 473 -18.27 -20.57 -14.30
C LYS A 473 -16.78 -20.59 -14.66
N PRO A 474 -15.93 -19.83 -13.97
CA PRO A 474 -14.48 -19.92 -14.15
C PRO A 474 -13.96 -21.27 -13.64
N LEU A 475 -12.97 -21.82 -14.34
CA LEU A 475 -12.32 -23.10 -14.05
C LEU A 475 -10.81 -22.95 -14.26
N VAL A 476 -10.03 -23.58 -13.38
CA VAL A 476 -8.57 -23.60 -13.45
C VAL A 476 -8.07 -25.03 -13.39
N PHE A 477 -7.14 -25.37 -14.27
CA PHE A 477 -6.50 -26.68 -14.32
C PHE A 477 -4.98 -26.53 -14.25
N SER A 478 -4.37 -27.47 -13.54
CA SER A 478 -2.92 -27.59 -13.47
C SER A 478 -2.34 -28.22 -14.73
N LYS A 479 -1.04 -27.99 -14.95
CA LYS A 479 -0.28 -28.69 -15.98
C LYS A 479 -0.40 -30.22 -15.79
N ASP A 480 -0.46 -30.94 -16.91
CA ASP A 480 -0.58 -32.39 -17.03
C ASP A 480 -1.88 -32.99 -16.46
N GLU A 481 -2.80 -32.14 -16.02
CA GLU A 481 -4.11 -32.57 -15.52
C GLU A 481 -5.01 -32.98 -16.69
N LYS A 482 -5.67 -34.13 -16.57
CA LYS A 482 -6.64 -34.62 -17.57
C LYS A 482 -7.99 -34.00 -17.27
N ILE A 483 -8.51 -33.20 -18.20
CA ILE A 483 -9.81 -32.54 -18.09
C ILE A 483 -10.95 -33.56 -18.23
N ILE A 484 -10.89 -34.38 -19.28
CA ILE A 484 -11.85 -35.44 -19.58
C ILE A 484 -11.15 -36.55 -20.38
N ARG A 485 -11.55 -37.81 -20.21
CA ARG A 485 -11.02 -38.94 -20.99
C ARG A 485 -11.98 -39.31 -22.12
N GLU A 486 -11.41 -39.91 -23.16
CA GLU A 486 -12.19 -40.50 -24.24
C GLU A 486 -13.17 -41.53 -23.67
N GLY A 487 -14.45 -41.43 -24.05
CA GLY A 487 -15.54 -42.27 -23.52
C GLY A 487 -16.25 -41.74 -22.27
N ASP A 488 -15.65 -40.81 -21.51
CA ASP A 488 -16.29 -40.23 -20.33
C ASP A 488 -17.50 -39.36 -20.72
N PRO A 489 -18.57 -39.29 -19.89
CA PRO A 489 -19.71 -38.41 -20.17
C PRO A 489 -19.30 -36.93 -20.15
N VAL A 490 -19.65 -36.20 -21.20
CA VAL A 490 -19.36 -34.76 -21.31
C VAL A 490 -20.32 -33.98 -20.41
N LEU A 491 -19.79 -33.39 -19.33
CA LEU A 491 -20.59 -32.66 -18.35
C LEU A 491 -20.78 -31.17 -18.67
N ARG A 492 -19.88 -30.59 -19.47
CA ARG A 492 -19.85 -29.15 -19.74
C ARG A 492 -19.13 -28.82 -21.03
N ILE A 493 -19.52 -27.71 -21.64
CA ILE A 493 -18.74 -27.04 -22.69
C ILE A 493 -17.69 -26.18 -21.99
N MET A 494 -16.43 -26.25 -22.40
CA MET A 494 -15.38 -25.42 -21.84
C MET A 494 -14.73 -24.53 -22.90
N PHE A 495 -14.65 -23.24 -22.61
CA PHE A 495 -14.02 -22.21 -23.44
C PHE A 495 -12.65 -21.87 -22.87
N ILE A 496 -11.59 -22.07 -23.64
CA ILE A 496 -10.21 -21.86 -23.19
C ILE A 496 -9.92 -20.35 -23.22
N VAL A 497 -9.62 -19.78 -22.05
CA VAL A 497 -9.24 -18.36 -21.91
C VAL A 497 -7.73 -18.23 -22.07
N ARG A 498 -6.98 -19.06 -21.36
CA ARG A 498 -5.52 -19.10 -21.35
C ARG A 498 -5.03 -20.54 -21.20
N GLY A 499 -3.84 -20.79 -21.73
CA GLY A 499 -3.22 -22.11 -21.74
C GLY A 499 -3.57 -22.92 -23.00
N ARG A 500 -2.97 -24.11 -23.09
CA ARG A 500 -3.12 -25.03 -24.22
C ARG A 500 -3.50 -26.41 -23.74
N VAL A 501 -4.46 -27.01 -24.44
CA VAL A 501 -5.01 -28.33 -24.12
C VAL A 501 -4.68 -29.29 -25.25
N LYS A 502 -4.02 -30.40 -24.93
CA LYS A 502 -3.76 -31.49 -25.87
C LYS A 502 -4.99 -32.39 -25.95
N ARG A 503 -5.56 -32.53 -27.15
CA ARG A 503 -6.55 -33.55 -27.50
C ARG A 503 -5.83 -34.78 -28.02
N SER A 504 -6.12 -35.96 -27.46
CA SER A 504 -5.55 -37.25 -27.85
C SER A 504 -6.68 -38.23 -28.10
N GLN A 505 -6.77 -38.77 -29.32
CA GLN A 505 -7.78 -39.74 -29.73
C GLN A 505 -7.12 -41.05 -30.13
N SER A 506 -7.67 -42.16 -29.64
CA SER A 506 -7.17 -43.50 -29.94
C SER A 506 -7.68 -43.96 -31.32
N LEU A 507 -6.76 -44.29 -32.23
CA LEU A 507 -7.08 -44.79 -33.57
C LEU A 507 -6.83 -46.31 -33.67
N SER A 508 -7.35 -46.91 -34.74
CA SER A 508 -7.11 -48.33 -35.04
C SER A 508 -5.60 -48.63 -35.17
N LYS A 509 -5.17 -49.84 -34.78
CA LYS A 509 -3.76 -50.29 -34.74
C LYS A 509 -2.88 -49.60 -33.67
N GLY A 510 -3.48 -49.01 -32.63
CA GLY A 510 -2.71 -48.42 -31.53
C GLY A 510 -2.06 -47.07 -31.85
N MET A 511 -2.36 -46.47 -33.00
CA MET A 511 -1.96 -45.10 -33.31
C MET A 511 -2.80 -44.11 -32.48
N VAL A 512 -2.19 -42.99 -32.07
CA VAL A 512 -2.89 -41.94 -31.32
C VAL A 512 -2.81 -40.65 -32.13
N ALA A 513 -3.95 -40.10 -32.53
CA ALA A 513 -4.02 -38.79 -33.16
C ALA A 513 -3.98 -37.72 -32.07
N THR A 514 -3.10 -36.74 -32.22
CA THR A 514 -2.99 -35.64 -31.26
C THR A 514 -3.15 -34.30 -31.93
N SER A 515 -3.88 -33.38 -31.28
CA SER A 515 -4.02 -31.99 -31.70
C SER A 515 -3.97 -31.08 -30.47
N ILE A 516 -3.65 -29.81 -30.67
CA ILE A 516 -3.55 -28.81 -29.59
C ILE A 516 -4.67 -27.80 -29.78
N LEU A 517 -5.43 -27.57 -28.72
CA LEU A 517 -6.41 -26.50 -28.64
C LEU A 517 -5.74 -25.28 -28.02
N GLU A 518 -5.83 -24.16 -28.74
CA GLU A 518 -5.28 -22.87 -28.36
C GLU A 518 -6.31 -21.99 -27.63
N PRO A 519 -5.89 -20.89 -27.00
CA PRO A 519 -6.80 -19.91 -26.43
C PRO A 519 -7.88 -19.44 -27.41
N GLY A 520 -9.13 -19.40 -26.95
CA GLY A 520 -10.29 -19.17 -27.80
C GLY A 520 -10.90 -20.43 -28.42
N GLY A 521 -10.19 -21.56 -28.38
CA GLY A 521 -10.78 -22.87 -28.66
C GLY A 521 -11.76 -23.30 -27.56
N PHE A 522 -12.57 -24.31 -27.86
CA PHE A 522 -13.50 -24.90 -26.90
C PHE A 522 -13.54 -26.43 -27.05
N LEU A 523 -14.00 -27.11 -26.00
CA LEU A 523 -14.24 -28.56 -25.97
C LEU A 523 -15.64 -28.86 -25.44
N GLY A 524 -16.13 -30.07 -25.70
CA GLY A 524 -17.48 -30.50 -25.33
C GLY A 524 -18.53 -30.15 -26.38
N ASP A 525 -18.15 -30.02 -27.65
CA ASP A 525 -19.06 -29.76 -28.77
C ASP A 525 -20.12 -30.86 -28.94
N GLU A 526 -19.88 -32.05 -28.41
CA GLU A 526 -20.86 -33.14 -28.36
C GLU A 526 -22.17 -32.70 -27.68
N LEU A 527 -22.09 -31.82 -26.68
CA LEU A 527 -23.26 -31.29 -25.97
C LEU A 527 -24.18 -30.42 -26.85
N LEU A 528 -23.65 -29.79 -27.90
CA LEU A 528 -24.42 -28.94 -28.81
C LEU A 528 -25.45 -29.76 -29.60
N SER A 529 -25.08 -30.98 -30.00
CA SER A 529 -26.00 -31.90 -30.67
C SER A 529 -26.99 -32.55 -29.70
N TRP A 530 -26.53 -32.83 -28.47
CA TRP A 530 -27.32 -33.45 -27.42
C TRP A 530 -28.44 -32.54 -26.90
N CYS A 531 -28.18 -31.24 -26.67
CA CYS A 531 -29.20 -30.35 -26.13
C CYS A 531 -30.35 -30.07 -27.13
N LEU A 532 -30.06 -30.16 -28.43
CA LEU A 532 -31.04 -29.94 -29.50
C LEU A 532 -31.87 -31.18 -29.84
N ARG A 533 -31.47 -32.37 -29.38
CA ARG A 533 -32.11 -33.66 -29.70
C ARG A 533 -33.57 -33.73 -29.21
N ARG A 534 -34.43 -34.30 -30.04
CA ARG A 534 -35.85 -34.59 -29.87
C ARG A 534 -36.16 -36.02 -30.39
N PRO A 535 -36.91 -36.87 -29.65
CA PRO A 535 -37.20 -36.72 -28.23
C PRO A 535 -35.91 -36.63 -27.42
N PHE A 536 -35.95 -35.83 -26.35
CA PHE A 536 -34.78 -35.57 -25.53
C PHE A 536 -34.36 -36.82 -24.76
N MET A 537 -33.05 -37.04 -24.63
CA MET A 537 -32.50 -38.15 -23.85
C MET A 537 -31.61 -37.60 -22.75
N ASP A 538 -31.93 -37.91 -21.49
CA ASP A 538 -31.15 -37.48 -20.32
C ASP A 538 -29.74 -38.08 -20.25
N ARG A 539 -29.41 -39.04 -21.12
CA ARG A 539 -28.07 -39.63 -21.20
C ARG A 539 -27.09 -38.68 -21.91
N LEU A 540 -26.06 -38.25 -21.18
CA LEU A 540 -25.00 -37.40 -21.71
C LEU A 540 -24.16 -38.10 -22.80
N PRO A 541 -23.67 -37.36 -23.80
CA PRO A 541 -22.80 -37.90 -24.83
C PRO A 541 -21.42 -38.25 -24.26
N ALA A 542 -20.79 -39.25 -24.83
CA ALA A 542 -19.42 -39.63 -24.50
C ALA A 542 -18.41 -38.71 -25.21
N SER A 543 -17.31 -38.38 -24.53
CA SER A 543 -16.22 -37.57 -25.08
C SER A 543 -15.53 -38.29 -26.23
N SER A 544 -15.33 -37.60 -27.35
CA SER A 544 -14.67 -38.13 -28.55
C SER A 544 -13.15 -38.35 -28.40
N ALA A 545 -12.54 -37.73 -27.38
CA ALA A 545 -11.09 -37.77 -27.17
C ALA A 545 -10.73 -37.51 -25.69
N THR A 546 -9.49 -37.81 -25.33
CA THR A 546 -8.90 -37.43 -24.05
C THR A 546 -8.29 -36.03 -24.16
N PHE A 547 -8.64 -35.13 -23.24
CA PHE A 547 -8.10 -33.78 -23.17
C PHE A 547 -7.21 -33.61 -21.94
N SER A 548 -5.96 -33.19 -22.13
CA SER A 548 -4.98 -32.98 -21.06
C SER A 548 -4.29 -31.64 -21.19
N CYS A 549 -4.08 -30.94 -20.07
CA CYS A 549 -3.46 -29.63 -20.05
C CYS A 549 -1.95 -29.72 -20.29
N ILE A 550 -1.41 -28.97 -21.26
CA ILE A 550 0.04 -28.88 -21.49
C ILE A 550 0.69 -27.89 -20.50
N GLU A 551 -0.07 -26.87 -20.15
CA GLU A 551 0.29 -25.81 -19.22
C GLU A 551 -0.91 -25.49 -18.32
N SER A 552 -0.73 -24.65 -17.29
CA SER A 552 -1.86 -24.24 -16.46
C SER A 552 -2.90 -23.55 -17.35
N THR A 553 -4.13 -24.06 -17.30
CA THR A 553 -5.20 -23.65 -18.22
C THR A 553 -6.33 -23.00 -17.43
N GLU A 554 -6.70 -21.79 -17.84
CA GLU A 554 -7.88 -21.08 -17.36
C GLU A 554 -8.97 -21.22 -18.41
N ALA A 555 -10.17 -21.59 -17.98
CA ALA A 555 -11.28 -21.82 -18.86
C ALA A 555 -12.59 -21.38 -18.23
N PHE A 556 -13.56 -21.08 -19.07
CA PHE A 556 -14.94 -20.87 -18.68
C PHE A 556 -15.74 -22.15 -18.97
N GLY A 557 -16.55 -22.62 -18.03
CA GLY A 557 -17.37 -23.82 -18.18
C GLY A 557 -18.86 -23.50 -18.19
N LEU A 558 -19.59 -24.03 -19.17
CA LEU A 558 -21.05 -24.04 -19.22
C LEU A 558 -21.55 -25.48 -18.99
N ASP A 559 -22.11 -25.74 -17.81
CA ASP A 559 -22.64 -27.05 -17.43
C ASP A 559 -23.81 -27.49 -18.33
N SER A 560 -23.92 -28.79 -18.60
CA SER A 560 -24.95 -29.38 -19.47
C SER A 560 -26.38 -29.08 -19.00
N ALA A 561 -26.62 -29.03 -17.69
CA ALA A 561 -27.91 -28.65 -17.11
C ALA A 561 -28.30 -27.19 -17.45
N HIS A 562 -27.33 -26.27 -17.40
CA HIS A 562 -27.56 -24.87 -17.79
C HIS A 562 -27.79 -24.75 -19.30
N LEU A 563 -27.02 -25.48 -20.10
CA LEU A 563 -27.21 -25.50 -21.55
C LEU A 563 -28.62 -26.02 -21.90
N ARG A 564 -29.05 -27.11 -21.26
CA ARG A 564 -30.41 -27.66 -21.42
C ARG A 564 -31.47 -26.64 -21.06
N TYR A 565 -31.35 -25.99 -19.90
CA TYR A 565 -32.28 -24.96 -19.46
C TYR A 565 -32.41 -23.85 -20.52
N ILE A 566 -31.29 -23.36 -21.05
CA ILE A 566 -31.29 -22.30 -22.08
C ILE A 566 -31.95 -22.80 -23.37
N THR A 567 -31.63 -24.01 -23.83
CA THR A 567 -32.21 -24.54 -25.07
C THR A 567 -33.70 -24.85 -24.94
N ASP A 568 -34.17 -25.26 -23.76
CA ASP A 568 -35.58 -25.52 -23.52
C ASP A 568 -36.36 -24.21 -23.31
N HIS A 569 -35.79 -23.23 -22.61
CA HIS A 569 -36.41 -21.92 -22.41
C HIS A 569 -36.54 -21.13 -23.72
N PHE A 570 -35.52 -21.17 -24.58
CA PHE A 570 -35.52 -20.52 -25.90
C PHE A 570 -35.79 -21.51 -27.04
N ARG A 571 -36.66 -22.51 -26.82
CA ARG A 571 -36.90 -23.62 -27.74
C ARG A 571 -37.23 -23.19 -29.17
N TYR A 572 -37.97 -22.10 -29.35
CA TYR A 572 -38.33 -21.59 -30.69
C TYR A 572 -37.09 -21.18 -31.51
N LYS A 573 -36.12 -20.51 -30.87
CA LYS A 573 -34.88 -20.09 -31.53
C LYS A 573 -33.99 -21.29 -31.83
N PHE A 574 -33.80 -22.19 -30.87
CA PHE A 574 -32.99 -23.40 -31.04
C PHE A 574 -33.64 -24.47 -31.94
N GLY A 575 -34.95 -24.39 -32.17
CA GLY A 575 -35.68 -25.23 -33.13
C GLY A 575 -35.52 -24.81 -34.58
N ASN A 576 -34.90 -23.66 -34.87
CA ASN A 576 -34.69 -23.17 -36.23
C ASN A 576 -33.81 -24.12 -37.05
N GLU A 577 -34.29 -24.52 -38.23
CA GLU A 577 -33.56 -25.38 -39.18
C GLU A 577 -32.17 -24.86 -39.52
N ARG A 578 -31.97 -23.54 -39.56
CA ARG A 578 -30.64 -22.96 -39.78
C ARG A 578 -29.67 -23.32 -38.66
N LEU A 579 -30.08 -23.19 -37.40
CA LEU A 579 -29.26 -23.53 -36.24
C LEU A 579 -29.02 -25.04 -36.12
N LYS A 580 -30.04 -25.85 -36.41
CA LYS A 580 -29.91 -27.31 -36.53
C LYS A 580 -28.87 -27.71 -37.58
N ARG A 581 -28.91 -27.10 -38.77
CA ARG A 581 -27.91 -27.32 -39.84
C ARG A 581 -26.51 -26.89 -39.39
N THR A 582 -26.37 -25.75 -38.74
CA THR A 582 -25.09 -25.29 -38.18
C THR A 582 -24.57 -26.29 -37.14
N ALA A 583 -25.42 -26.78 -36.22
CA ALA A 583 -25.05 -27.80 -35.24
C ALA A 583 -24.58 -29.10 -35.92
N ARG A 584 -25.31 -29.59 -36.93
CA ARG A 584 -24.91 -30.77 -37.72
C ARG A 584 -23.58 -30.54 -38.43
N TYR A 585 -23.41 -29.40 -39.10
CA TYR A 585 -22.21 -29.08 -39.88
C TYR A 585 -20.94 -29.01 -39.02
N TYR A 586 -21.02 -28.48 -37.79
CA TYR A 586 -19.88 -28.38 -36.88
C TYR A 586 -19.70 -29.57 -35.94
N SER A 587 -20.66 -30.49 -35.87
CA SER A 587 -20.57 -31.69 -35.05
C SER A 587 -19.48 -32.65 -35.57
N SER A 588 -18.55 -33.01 -34.68
CA SER A 588 -17.50 -34.01 -34.97
C SER A 588 -18.10 -35.35 -35.43
N ASN A 589 -19.22 -35.77 -34.85
CA ASN A 589 -19.89 -37.04 -35.19
C ASN A 589 -20.44 -37.03 -36.62
N TRP A 590 -21.14 -35.95 -37.00
CA TRP A 590 -21.68 -35.80 -38.35
C TRP A 590 -20.59 -35.66 -39.42
N ARG A 591 -19.50 -34.95 -39.11
CA ARG A 591 -18.33 -34.86 -40.00
C ARG A 591 -17.66 -36.20 -40.22
N THR A 592 -17.50 -36.98 -39.15
CA THR A 592 -16.92 -38.32 -39.20
C THR A 592 -17.82 -39.25 -40.04
N TRP A 593 -19.13 -39.19 -39.80
CA TRP A 593 -20.10 -39.95 -40.59
C TRP A 593 -20.06 -39.59 -42.08
N ALA A 594 -20.10 -38.29 -42.41
CA ALA A 594 -20.01 -37.81 -43.78
C ALA A 594 -18.70 -38.26 -44.46
N ALA A 595 -17.57 -38.17 -43.74
CA ALA A 595 -16.28 -38.63 -44.24
C ALA A 595 -16.29 -40.14 -44.56
N VAL A 596 -16.86 -40.97 -43.68
CA VAL A 596 -17.00 -42.43 -43.91
C VAL A 596 -17.87 -42.70 -45.13
N ILE A 597 -19.02 -42.04 -45.27
CA ILE A 597 -19.92 -42.22 -46.42
C ILE A 597 -19.26 -41.80 -47.73
N ILE A 598 -18.57 -40.65 -47.75
CA ILE A 598 -17.82 -40.18 -48.93
C ILE A 598 -16.72 -41.17 -49.30
N GLN A 599 -15.98 -41.67 -48.31
CA GLN A 599 -14.92 -42.68 -48.53
C GLN A 599 -15.47 -43.98 -49.11
N LEU A 600 -16.62 -44.46 -48.63
CA LEU A 600 -17.29 -45.65 -49.17
C LEU A 600 -17.79 -45.41 -50.61
N GLY A 601 -18.43 -44.27 -50.85
CA GLY A 601 -18.91 -43.87 -52.19
C GLY A 601 -17.76 -43.80 -53.20
N TRP A 602 -16.65 -43.15 -52.83
CA TRP A 602 -15.45 -43.06 -53.66
C TRP A 602 -14.84 -44.44 -53.95
N ARG A 603 -14.74 -45.33 -52.97
CA ARG A 603 -14.22 -46.68 -53.18
C ARG A 603 -15.10 -47.50 -54.11
N ARG A 604 -16.43 -47.44 -53.94
CA ARG A 604 -17.39 -48.09 -54.86
C ARG A 604 -17.28 -47.56 -56.28
N TYR A 605 -17.16 -46.24 -56.44
CA TYR A 605 -16.93 -45.62 -57.74
C TYR A 605 -15.63 -46.12 -58.38
N ARG A 606 -14.53 -46.12 -57.63
CA ARG A 606 -13.22 -46.59 -58.08
C ARG A 606 -13.21 -48.08 -58.44
N MET A 607 -14.01 -48.91 -57.77
CA MET A 607 -14.20 -50.32 -58.13
C MET A 607 -15.02 -50.50 -59.42
N ARG A 608 -15.95 -49.58 -59.72
CA ARG A 608 -16.74 -49.63 -60.97
C ARG A 608 -15.97 -49.11 -62.18
N THR A 609 -15.08 -48.14 -62.00
CA THR A 609 -14.33 -47.51 -63.11
C THR A 609 -12.99 -48.17 -63.43
N ARG A 610 -12.45 -49.00 -62.53
CA ARG A 610 -11.37 -49.94 -62.87
C ARG A 610 -12.01 -51.26 -63.29
N GLY A 611 -12.01 -51.57 -64.59
CA GLY A 611 -12.50 -52.85 -65.14
C GLY A 611 -11.84 -54.09 -64.50
N PRO A 612 -12.32 -55.31 -64.79
CA PRO A 612 -11.96 -56.51 -64.04
C PRO A 612 -10.46 -56.81 -64.16
N MET A 613 -9.69 -56.46 -63.13
CA MET A 613 -8.35 -56.96 -62.92
C MET A 613 -8.46 -58.26 -62.13
N MET A 614 -7.88 -59.33 -62.67
CA MET A 614 -7.69 -60.63 -62.01
C MET A 614 -7.28 -60.47 -60.53
N PRO A 615 -7.81 -61.29 -59.61
CA PRO A 615 -7.63 -61.11 -58.18
C PRO A 615 -6.18 -61.46 -57.79
N CYS A 616 -5.32 -60.45 -57.66
CA CYS A 616 -4.07 -60.60 -56.93
C CYS A 616 -4.38 -60.48 -55.44
N ALA A 617 -4.30 -61.61 -54.73
CA ALA A 617 -4.47 -61.70 -53.29
C ALA A 617 -3.49 -60.76 -52.56
N THR A 618 -3.99 -59.61 -52.10
CA THR A 618 -3.27 -58.75 -51.15
C THR A 618 -4.28 -58.16 -50.17
N GLU A 619 -4.25 -58.67 -48.92
CA GLU A 619 -4.61 -58.11 -47.60
C GLU A 619 -5.73 -57.04 -47.43
N ASN A 620 -6.49 -56.68 -48.46
CA ASN A 620 -7.49 -55.61 -48.46
C ASN A 620 -8.83 -56.03 -47.84
N GLY A 621 -9.06 -57.34 -47.70
CA GLY A 621 -10.25 -57.87 -47.03
C GLY A 621 -10.39 -57.37 -45.59
N SER A 622 -9.28 -57.06 -44.89
CA SER A 622 -9.36 -56.54 -43.52
C SER A 622 -9.77 -55.06 -43.45
N SER A 623 -9.33 -54.24 -44.41
CA SER A 623 -9.67 -52.82 -44.54
C SER A 623 -11.11 -52.63 -44.99
N GLU A 624 -11.54 -53.44 -45.95
CA GLU A 624 -12.90 -53.41 -46.49
C GLU A 624 -13.92 -53.97 -45.50
N ARG A 625 -13.59 -55.06 -44.80
CA ARG A 625 -14.42 -55.62 -43.72
C ARG A 625 -14.48 -54.71 -42.49
N LYS A 626 -13.42 -53.96 -42.19
CA LYS A 626 -13.43 -52.89 -41.17
C LYS A 626 -14.23 -51.68 -41.61
N LEU A 627 -14.16 -51.27 -42.86
CA LEU A 627 -15.03 -50.21 -43.39
C LEU A 627 -16.47 -50.66 -43.51
N LEU A 628 -16.75 -51.94 -43.74
CA LEU A 628 -18.08 -52.53 -43.64
C LEU A 628 -18.53 -52.67 -42.19
N GLN A 629 -17.63 -52.87 -41.23
CA GLN A 629 -17.93 -52.79 -39.79
C GLN A 629 -18.16 -51.36 -39.33
N TYR A 630 -17.35 -50.39 -39.76
CA TYR A 630 -17.59 -48.97 -39.55
C TYR A 630 -18.85 -48.53 -40.30
N ALA A 631 -19.10 -49.03 -41.51
CA ALA A 631 -20.37 -48.84 -42.21
C ALA A 631 -21.51 -49.56 -41.49
N ALA A 632 -21.30 -50.70 -40.83
CA ALA A 632 -22.34 -51.29 -39.98
C ALA A 632 -22.54 -50.48 -38.70
N MET A 633 -21.50 -49.87 -38.14
CA MET A 633 -21.56 -49.04 -36.92
C MET A 633 -22.12 -47.63 -37.20
N PHE A 634 -21.86 -47.07 -38.39
CA PHE A 634 -22.25 -45.73 -38.84
C PHE A 634 -23.40 -45.74 -39.87
N MET A 635 -23.73 -46.87 -40.51
CA MET A 635 -24.91 -47.05 -41.36
C MET A 635 -26.00 -47.94 -40.73
N SER A 636 -25.74 -48.70 -39.65
CA SER A 636 -26.88 -49.22 -38.86
C SER A 636 -27.65 -48.09 -38.18
N ILE A 637 -27.00 -46.94 -38.02
CA ILE A 637 -27.58 -45.72 -37.48
C ILE A 637 -26.96 -44.54 -38.26
N ARG A 638 -27.67 -43.97 -39.27
CA ARG A 638 -27.56 -42.51 -39.59
C ARG A 638 -27.38 -41.84 -38.22
N PRO A 639 -26.36 -41.00 -37.92
CA PRO A 639 -26.23 -40.40 -36.59
C PRO A 639 -27.60 -39.84 -36.33
N HIS A 640 -28.35 -40.46 -35.40
CA HIS A 640 -29.81 -40.44 -35.52
C HIS A 640 -30.17 -38.97 -35.69
N ASP A 641 -30.92 -38.66 -36.75
CA ASP A 641 -31.24 -37.29 -37.04
C ASP A 641 -32.30 -36.85 -36.03
N HIS A 642 -31.90 -36.70 -34.78
CA HIS A 642 -32.77 -36.41 -33.65
C HIS A 642 -33.26 -34.96 -33.68
N LEU A 643 -33.10 -34.29 -34.81
CA LEU A 643 -33.55 -32.95 -35.08
C LEU A 643 -34.73 -32.97 -36.07
N GLU A 644 -35.01 -34.12 -36.69
CA GLU A 644 -36.26 -34.41 -37.42
C GLU A 644 -37.33 -34.92 -36.45
#